data_AF-A0A6H9LLN5-F1
#
_entry.id   AF-A0A6H9LLN5-F1
#
_cell.length_a   1.000
_cell.length_b   1.000
_cell.length_c   1.000
_cell.angle_alpha   90.00
_cell.angle_beta   90.00
_cell.angle_gamma   90.00
#
_symmetry.space_group_name_H-M   'P 1'
#
loop_
_entity.id
_entity.type
_entity.pdbx_description
1 polymer ?
#
loop_
_entity_poly.entity_id
_entity_poly.type
_entity_poly.pdbx_seq_one_letter_code
_entity_poly.pdbx_strand_id
1 'polypeptide(L)'
;MNRLLLICLLIFLFLGCSEDKAVSTLPPTHPSSWINSDSPDFHGNVVINRATAKNCMKCHGEDMDGGISEVSCIDCHLEQGACVSCHGGVDNLTGAPPKGLDGETSPTTRAVGAHTAHLNALNAKSVECQDCHYIPAFLLDTLHINLTNLDSIAELTFSNLAENTIWHRTSDSCSNSYCHGNFDGGNTNNHPIWTDTLGAECGSCHSVAHNMSDFHMKHISYLGVAGLICGNCHGSVIDTLNNFTDKSLHVNGVIDTLVLDPSLCYDCHASGPDSCYRCHGGLDNLTGAPPTGLDNETSFTDIAVGAHTAHVAGNRFTNPFDCDICHIKPDAIIDTIHLDGDNIAEVTFNSLAGNSSIWNRTAERCENVYCHGNFDGGTNLDPVWTAQNQADCGSCHDIGVDPGTLGWKHEYHISIAGMDCSHCHSQVVDDTLGLINLDLHINGVADTTIADQVLCDNCHGSEVGCVGCHGGLDNQSGAPPYGLEHETATTVIAVGAHTAHVTGNTMSDGVACESCHSVPATVLTIGHLDGDLIPEVTFGGIAGGSANWNRGAAQCTNTYCHGNFPRGYAANSPIWNSPNQSDCGTCHPATGDYSSMSGRHYLHIVEEDIDCYRCHSTAVDDSRNIVGYDIHVNGVINISFSSGHGRYDGTLCTSTGCHGTEYWQSYK
;
A
#
# COMPACT_ATOMS: atom_id res chain seq x y z
N MET A 1 -3.90 7.01 -75.39
CA MET A 1 -4.64 5.73 -75.37
C MET A 1 -5.98 5.75 -74.60
N ASN A 2 -6.39 6.87 -73.97
CA ASN A 2 -7.67 6.95 -73.23
C ASN A 2 -8.87 7.53 -73.99
N ARG A 3 -8.68 8.09 -75.20
CA ARG A 3 -9.80 8.66 -75.97
C ARG A 3 -10.56 7.65 -76.83
N LEU A 4 -9.92 6.55 -77.24
CA LEU A 4 -10.58 5.48 -78.01
C LEU A 4 -11.43 4.55 -77.14
N LEU A 5 -11.02 4.34 -75.88
CA LEU A 5 -11.78 3.53 -74.91
C LEU A 5 -13.06 4.25 -74.45
N LEU A 6 -13.00 5.57 -74.30
CA LEU A 6 -14.18 6.40 -73.97
C LEU A 6 -15.22 6.40 -75.10
N ILE A 7 -14.78 6.42 -76.36
CA ILE A 7 -15.68 6.37 -77.52
C ILE A 7 -16.33 4.99 -77.65
N CYS A 8 -15.63 3.89 -77.33
CA CYS A 8 -16.23 2.55 -77.33
C CYS A 8 -17.21 2.34 -76.17
N LEU A 9 -16.98 2.93 -74.98
CA LEU A 9 -17.95 2.88 -73.88
C LEU A 9 -19.21 3.72 -74.16
N LEU A 10 -19.07 4.86 -74.85
CA LEU A 10 -20.19 5.68 -75.28
C LEU A 10 -21.04 5.02 -76.37
N ILE A 11 -20.45 4.20 -77.25
CA ILE A 11 -21.20 3.47 -78.30
C ILE A 11 -21.99 2.28 -77.73
N PHE A 12 -21.53 1.65 -76.64
CA PHE A 12 -22.28 0.60 -75.95
C PHE A 12 -23.42 1.13 -75.06
N LEU A 13 -23.42 2.42 -74.71
CA LEU A 13 -24.53 3.10 -74.02
C LEU A 13 -25.72 3.42 -74.96
N PHE A 14 -25.55 3.38 -76.29
CA PHE A 14 -26.61 3.65 -77.26
C PHE A 14 -27.25 2.38 -77.87
N LEU A 15 -26.81 1.17 -77.48
CA LEU A 15 -27.37 -0.11 -77.94
C LEU A 15 -28.19 -0.84 -76.86
N GLY A 16 -28.47 -0.18 -75.74
CA GLY A 16 -29.35 -0.65 -74.67
C GLY A 16 -30.68 0.10 -74.58
N CYS A 17 -31.06 0.85 -75.63
CA CYS A 17 -32.40 1.43 -75.70
C CYS A 17 -33.43 0.30 -75.79
N SER A 18 -34.29 0.25 -74.76
CA SER A 18 -35.54 -0.51 -74.68
C SER A 18 -36.20 -0.62 -76.05
N GLU A 19 -36.67 -1.82 -76.40
CA GLU A 19 -37.52 -2.03 -77.58
C GLU A 19 -38.60 -0.95 -77.66
N ASP A 20 -38.84 -0.41 -78.86
CA ASP A 20 -39.95 0.50 -79.15
C ASP A 20 -41.23 -0.10 -78.58
N LYS A 21 -41.86 0.61 -77.63
CA LYS A 21 -43.12 0.21 -77.02
C LYS A 21 -44.17 0.08 -78.13
N ALA A 22 -44.64 -1.14 -78.37
CA ALA A 22 -45.72 -1.36 -79.32
C ALA A 22 -46.95 -0.57 -78.86
N VAL A 23 -47.50 0.27 -79.75
CA VAL A 23 -48.69 1.10 -79.50
C VAL A 23 -49.80 0.26 -78.88
N SER A 24 -50.16 0.59 -77.64
CA SER A 24 -51.22 -0.08 -76.90
C SER A 24 -52.58 0.09 -77.60
N THR A 25 -53.21 -1.03 -77.94
CA THR A 25 -54.61 -1.10 -78.39
C THR A 25 -55.55 -1.49 -77.24
N LEU A 26 -55.11 -1.31 -75.98
CA LEU A 26 -55.92 -1.68 -74.82
C LEU A 26 -57.14 -0.74 -74.72
N PRO A 27 -58.37 -1.28 -74.65
CA PRO A 27 -59.55 -0.47 -74.33
C PRO A 27 -59.39 0.19 -72.96
N PRO A 28 -60.06 1.32 -72.67
CA PRO A 28 -59.98 1.98 -71.36
C PRO A 28 -60.32 0.98 -70.24
N THR A 29 -59.30 0.56 -69.48
CA THR A 29 -59.43 -0.47 -68.45
C THR A 29 -59.97 0.07 -67.13
N HIS A 30 -60.08 1.39 -67.01
CA HIS A 30 -60.73 2.09 -65.90
C HIS A 30 -61.55 3.31 -66.39
N PRO A 31 -62.53 3.79 -65.61
CA PRO A 31 -63.37 4.94 -65.98
C PRO A 31 -62.58 6.24 -66.15
N SER A 32 -63.12 7.16 -66.96
CA SER A 32 -62.56 8.51 -67.13
C SER A 32 -62.69 9.38 -65.87
N SER A 33 -63.54 8.99 -64.91
CA SER A 33 -63.67 9.70 -63.63
C SER A 33 -62.38 9.70 -62.82
N TRP A 34 -61.49 8.73 -63.03
CA TRP A 34 -60.22 8.65 -62.31
C TRP A 34 -59.29 9.82 -62.61
N ILE A 35 -59.33 10.45 -63.79
CA ILE A 35 -58.44 11.60 -64.07
C ILE A 35 -59.05 12.94 -63.65
N ASN A 36 -60.27 12.95 -63.12
CA ASN A 36 -60.92 14.16 -62.63
C ASN A 36 -60.67 14.34 -61.13
N SER A 37 -59.91 15.36 -60.75
CA SER A 37 -59.55 15.68 -59.35
C SER A 37 -60.75 15.91 -58.44
N ASP A 38 -61.89 16.32 -58.99
CA ASP A 38 -63.12 16.59 -58.23
C ASP A 38 -63.97 15.32 -58.07
N SER A 39 -63.55 14.19 -58.66
CA SER A 39 -64.25 12.92 -58.54
C SER A 39 -63.94 12.24 -57.21
N PRO A 40 -64.93 11.66 -56.51
CA PRO A 40 -64.66 10.79 -55.36
C PRO A 40 -63.75 9.60 -55.72
N ASP A 41 -63.79 9.16 -56.99
CA ASP A 41 -62.93 8.09 -57.53
C ASP A 41 -61.68 8.62 -58.25
N PHE A 42 -61.19 9.83 -57.90
CA PHE A 42 -59.96 10.36 -58.48
C PHE A 42 -58.78 9.36 -58.33
N HIS A 43 -57.88 9.36 -59.30
CA HIS A 43 -56.81 8.39 -59.48
C HIS A 43 -55.95 8.27 -58.22
N GLY A 44 -55.63 9.39 -57.55
CA GLY A 44 -54.91 9.38 -56.27
C GLY A 44 -55.64 8.59 -55.17
N ASN A 45 -56.97 8.78 -55.04
CA ASN A 45 -57.77 8.03 -54.06
C ASN A 45 -57.82 6.55 -54.41
N VAL A 46 -57.87 6.21 -55.69
CA VAL A 46 -57.89 4.82 -56.14
C VAL A 46 -56.56 4.13 -55.84
N VAL A 47 -55.44 4.82 -56.06
CA VAL A 47 -54.09 4.33 -55.74
C VAL A 47 -53.94 4.11 -54.22
N ILE A 48 -54.47 5.03 -53.40
CA ILE A 48 -54.42 4.93 -51.93
C ILE A 48 -55.35 3.82 -51.40
N ASN A 49 -56.56 3.67 -51.94
CA ASN A 49 -57.59 2.79 -51.38
C ASN A 49 -57.62 1.36 -51.97
N ARG A 50 -56.93 1.09 -53.08
CA ARG A 50 -56.87 -0.26 -53.66
C ARG A 50 -55.57 -0.96 -53.27
N ALA A 51 -55.70 -1.96 -52.42
CA ALA A 51 -54.63 -2.89 -52.09
C ALA A 51 -54.26 -3.76 -53.31
N THR A 52 -53.45 -3.23 -54.23
CA THR A 52 -52.33 -3.88 -54.93
C THR A 52 -51.90 -3.02 -56.13
N ALA A 53 -50.97 -2.09 -55.91
CA ALA A 53 -50.23 -1.41 -56.99
C ALA A 53 -49.61 -2.40 -58.00
N LYS A 54 -49.32 -3.64 -57.58
CA LYS A 54 -48.90 -4.75 -58.45
C LYS A 54 -49.82 -5.00 -59.65
N ASN A 55 -51.13 -4.75 -59.52
CA ASN A 55 -52.04 -4.91 -60.65
C ASN A 55 -51.95 -3.74 -61.64
N CYS A 56 -51.62 -2.54 -61.16
CA CYS A 56 -51.36 -1.37 -61.97
C CYS A 56 -50.02 -1.50 -62.71
N MET A 57 -48.99 -2.05 -62.06
CA MET A 57 -47.65 -2.28 -62.66
C MET A 57 -47.69 -3.14 -63.94
N LYS A 58 -48.65 -4.05 -64.05
CA LYS A 58 -48.86 -4.86 -65.26
C LYS A 58 -49.07 -4.02 -66.51
N CYS A 59 -49.63 -2.82 -66.35
CA CYS A 59 -49.88 -1.88 -67.44
C CYS A 59 -48.95 -0.66 -67.37
N HIS A 60 -48.68 -0.13 -66.18
CA HIS A 60 -47.93 1.10 -65.96
C HIS A 60 -46.42 0.88 -65.75
N GLY A 61 -45.93 -0.36 -65.76
CA GLY A 61 -44.52 -0.71 -65.57
C GLY A 61 -44.20 -1.04 -64.12
N GLU A 62 -43.16 -1.85 -63.88
CA GLU A 62 -42.69 -2.15 -62.52
C GLU A 62 -42.10 -0.90 -61.84
N ASP A 63 -41.49 -0.03 -62.63
CA ASP A 63 -41.01 1.30 -62.26
C ASP A 63 -42.12 2.37 -62.24
N MET A 64 -43.33 2.00 -62.67
CA MET A 64 -44.49 2.89 -62.81
C MET A 64 -44.24 4.10 -63.73
N ASP A 65 -43.22 4.02 -64.60
CA ASP A 65 -42.83 5.07 -65.55
C ASP A 65 -43.51 4.89 -66.91
N GLY A 66 -44.78 4.49 -66.88
CA GLY A 66 -45.66 4.40 -68.03
C GLY A 66 -45.81 3.02 -68.63
N GLY A 67 -44.85 2.10 -68.47
CA GLY A 67 -44.99 0.69 -68.91
C GLY A 67 -45.56 0.57 -70.34
N ILE A 68 -46.54 -0.33 -70.54
CA ILE A 68 -47.30 -0.46 -71.80
C ILE A 68 -48.45 0.56 -71.93
N SER A 69 -48.81 1.25 -70.85
CA SER A 69 -49.88 2.26 -70.85
C SER A 69 -49.43 3.63 -71.37
N GLU A 70 -48.11 3.88 -71.39
CA GLU A 70 -47.46 5.17 -71.67
C GLU A 70 -47.85 6.30 -70.70
N VAL A 71 -48.57 6.02 -69.62
CA VAL A 71 -48.96 7.00 -68.59
C VAL A 71 -48.10 6.80 -67.34
N SER A 72 -47.10 7.68 -67.15
CA SER A 72 -46.19 7.64 -66.00
C SER A 72 -46.82 8.24 -64.76
N CYS A 73 -46.56 7.63 -63.60
CA CYS A 73 -46.86 8.26 -62.31
C CYS A 73 -46.06 9.55 -62.11
N ILE A 74 -44.88 9.63 -62.72
CA ILE A 74 -43.93 10.72 -62.55
C ILE A 74 -44.43 11.98 -63.28
N ASP A 75 -45.16 11.83 -64.40
CA ASP A 75 -45.68 12.94 -65.21
C ASP A 75 -46.64 13.89 -64.46
N CYS A 76 -47.28 13.43 -63.39
CA CYS A 76 -48.15 14.24 -62.52
C CYS A 76 -47.52 14.57 -61.15
N HIS A 77 -46.43 13.89 -60.77
CA HIS A 77 -45.75 14.03 -59.47
C HIS A 77 -44.34 14.62 -59.65
N LEU A 78 -44.25 15.77 -60.35
CA LEU A 78 -43.01 16.19 -61.04
C LEU A 78 -41.93 16.95 -60.25
N GLU A 79 -42.09 17.43 -59.03
CA GLU A 79 -40.99 18.21 -58.40
C GLU A 79 -40.80 18.00 -56.89
N GLN A 80 -39.52 18.08 -56.49
CA GLN A 80 -39.06 18.15 -55.11
C GLN A 80 -39.87 19.23 -54.37
N GLY A 81 -40.73 18.77 -53.46
CA GLY A 81 -41.90 19.50 -52.94
C GLY A 81 -43.11 18.57 -52.71
N ALA A 82 -43.09 17.34 -53.24
CA ALA A 82 -44.15 16.35 -53.10
C ALA A 82 -44.62 16.05 -51.66
N CYS A 83 -43.80 16.30 -50.63
CA CYS A 83 -44.23 16.13 -49.24
C CYS A 83 -45.41 17.03 -48.91
N VAL A 84 -45.42 18.30 -49.36
CA VAL A 84 -46.55 19.19 -49.07
C VAL A 84 -47.80 18.87 -49.89
N SER A 85 -47.68 18.04 -50.92
CA SER A 85 -48.83 17.61 -51.72
C SER A 85 -49.68 16.54 -51.01
N CYS A 86 -49.07 15.76 -50.09
CA CYS A 86 -49.75 14.71 -49.32
C CYS A 86 -49.71 14.94 -47.79
N HIS A 87 -48.57 15.43 -47.29
CA HIS A 87 -48.24 15.66 -45.88
C HIS A 87 -48.01 17.16 -45.58
N GLY A 88 -48.63 18.09 -46.30
CA GLY A 88 -48.42 19.54 -46.10
C GLY A 88 -49.40 20.45 -46.82
N GLY A 89 -49.14 21.76 -46.83
CA GLY A 89 -49.76 22.70 -47.78
C GLY A 89 -51.02 23.44 -47.33
N VAL A 90 -51.64 23.07 -46.20
CA VAL A 90 -52.77 23.83 -45.62
C VAL A 90 -52.34 24.79 -44.51
N ASP A 91 -51.50 24.31 -43.57
CA ASP A 91 -51.09 25.11 -42.41
C ASP A 91 -49.64 25.62 -42.50
N ASN A 92 -48.76 24.87 -43.17
CA ASN A 92 -47.38 25.27 -43.44
C ASN A 92 -46.82 24.54 -44.68
N LEU A 93 -45.63 24.97 -45.13
CA LEU A 93 -44.93 24.44 -46.30
C LEU A 93 -43.75 23.51 -45.94
N THR A 94 -43.66 23.01 -44.71
CA THR A 94 -42.49 22.23 -44.26
C THR A 94 -42.54 20.76 -44.67
N GLY A 95 -43.72 20.25 -45.06
CA GLY A 95 -43.90 18.84 -45.42
C GLY A 95 -43.91 17.88 -44.22
N ALA A 96 -43.82 18.40 -42.99
CA ALA A 96 -44.05 17.65 -41.77
C ALA A 96 -45.54 17.71 -41.43
N PRO A 97 -46.24 16.57 -41.33
CA PRO A 97 -47.66 16.47 -41.64
C PRO A 97 -48.50 17.46 -40.82
N PRO A 98 -49.01 18.56 -41.41
CA PRO A 98 -50.13 19.31 -40.83
C PRO A 98 -51.45 18.56 -41.08
N LYS A 99 -51.40 17.49 -41.90
CA LYS A 99 -52.51 16.62 -42.24
C LYS A 99 -52.01 15.19 -42.48
N GLY A 100 -52.59 14.22 -41.79
CA GLY A 100 -52.41 12.78 -42.04
C GLY A 100 -53.16 12.31 -43.29
N LEU A 101 -52.89 11.08 -43.73
CA LEU A 101 -53.49 10.52 -44.95
C LEU A 101 -55.02 10.33 -44.84
N ASP A 102 -55.55 10.18 -43.62
CA ASP A 102 -56.99 10.09 -43.35
C ASP A 102 -57.61 11.47 -42.99
N GLY A 103 -56.83 12.53 -43.16
CA GLY A 103 -57.25 13.91 -42.96
C GLY A 103 -57.15 14.43 -41.53
N GLU A 104 -56.42 13.73 -40.67
CA GLU A 104 -56.16 14.14 -39.29
C GLU A 104 -55.27 15.39 -39.26
N THR A 105 -55.66 16.44 -38.54
CA THR A 105 -54.86 17.67 -38.42
C THR A 105 -54.41 17.97 -36.99
N SER A 106 -54.85 17.15 -36.03
CA SER A 106 -54.55 17.39 -34.62
C SER A 106 -53.22 16.75 -34.21
N PRO A 107 -52.32 17.48 -33.53
CA PRO A 107 -51.02 16.95 -33.07
C PRO A 107 -51.15 15.87 -31.99
N THR A 108 -52.35 15.64 -31.45
CA THR A 108 -52.62 14.53 -30.54
C THR A 108 -52.89 13.21 -31.26
N THR A 109 -52.88 13.21 -32.60
CA THR A 109 -52.96 12.00 -33.41
C THR A 109 -51.56 11.54 -33.81
N ARG A 110 -51.34 10.22 -33.86
CA ARG A 110 -50.04 9.63 -34.25
C ARG A 110 -49.56 10.10 -35.63
N ALA A 111 -50.48 10.31 -36.58
CA ALA A 111 -50.18 10.71 -37.95
C ALA A 111 -49.59 12.13 -38.06
N VAL A 112 -49.95 13.03 -37.13
CA VAL A 112 -49.47 14.43 -37.09
C VAL A 112 -48.40 14.58 -36.02
N GLY A 113 -48.72 14.23 -34.77
CA GLY A 113 -47.81 14.22 -33.64
C GLY A 113 -47.10 15.54 -33.35
N ALA A 114 -45.93 15.43 -32.73
CA ALA A 114 -45.10 16.56 -32.28
C ALA A 114 -44.17 17.15 -33.36
N HIS A 115 -44.39 16.90 -34.66
CA HIS A 115 -43.53 17.44 -35.72
C HIS A 115 -43.33 18.96 -35.64
N THR A 116 -44.42 19.72 -35.48
CA THR A 116 -44.36 21.19 -35.40
C THR A 116 -43.59 21.67 -34.18
N ALA A 117 -43.61 20.92 -33.07
CA ALA A 117 -42.86 21.26 -31.86
C ALA A 117 -41.35 21.12 -32.08
N HIS A 118 -40.91 20.12 -32.86
CA HIS A 118 -39.50 19.91 -33.19
C HIS A 118 -39.00 20.92 -34.24
N LEU A 119 -39.84 21.29 -35.21
CA LEU A 119 -39.52 22.32 -36.22
C LEU A 119 -39.54 23.75 -35.67
N ASN A 120 -40.20 23.99 -34.53
CA ASN A 120 -40.26 25.30 -33.88
C ASN A 120 -39.77 25.21 -32.43
N ALA A 121 -38.67 24.48 -32.20
CA ALA A 121 -38.13 24.30 -30.87
C ALA A 121 -37.87 25.65 -30.17
N LEU A 122 -38.38 25.79 -28.95
CA LEU A 122 -38.25 27.05 -28.19
C LEU A 122 -36.85 27.27 -27.63
N ASN A 123 -36.17 26.18 -27.26
CA ASN A 123 -34.91 26.19 -26.51
C ASN A 123 -33.74 25.51 -27.23
N ALA A 124 -33.90 25.21 -28.52
CA ALA A 124 -32.89 24.62 -29.40
C ALA A 124 -33.08 25.16 -30.82
N LYS A 125 -32.17 24.84 -31.75
CA LYS A 125 -32.42 25.03 -33.18
C LYS A 125 -33.61 24.16 -33.61
N SER A 126 -34.35 24.63 -34.62
CA SER A 126 -35.27 23.77 -35.38
C SER A 126 -34.55 22.49 -35.80
N VAL A 127 -35.17 21.34 -35.50
CA VAL A 127 -34.68 20.03 -35.92
C VAL A 127 -35.00 19.85 -37.40
N GLU A 128 -33.99 19.70 -38.26
CA GLU A 128 -34.24 19.41 -39.67
C GLU A 128 -34.74 17.98 -39.82
N CYS A 129 -35.53 17.69 -40.87
CA CYS A 129 -36.13 16.36 -41.05
C CYS A 129 -35.06 15.24 -41.07
N GLN A 130 -33.94 15.51 -41.73
CA GLN A 130 -32.80 14.61 -41.81
C GLN A 130 -32.08 14.38 -40.47
N ASP A 131 -32.17 15.30 -39.52
CA ASP A 131 -31.56 15.14 -38.19
C ASP A 131 -32.31 14.10 -37.36
N CYS A 132 -33.56 13.81 -37.73
CA CYS A 132 -34.41 12.82 -37.09
C CYS A 132 -34.41 11.49 -37.87
N HIS A 133 -34.72 11.53 -39.16
CA HIS A 133 -34.89 10.31 -39.93
C HIS A 133 -34.47 10.49 -41.38
N TYR A 134 -34.18 9.36 -42.03
CA TYR A 134 -33.92 9.37 -43.46
C TYR A 134 -35.14 9.89 -44.21
N ILE A 135 -34.93 10.85 -45.12
CA ILE A 135 -35.97 11.38 -45.99
C ILE A 135 -35.90 10.57 -47.30
N PRO A 136 -36.93 9.80 -47.65
CA PRO A 136 -36.95 9.02 -48.87
C PRO A 136 -36.84 9.92 -50.12
N ALA A 137 -35.99 9.53 -51.07
CA ALA A 137 -35.81 10.30 -52.30
C ALA A 137 -37.01 10.14 -53.28
N PHE A 138 -37.80 9.08 -53.13
CA PHE A 138 -38.91 8.74 -54.02
C PHE A 138 -40.14 8.25 -53.24
N LEU A 139 -41.33 8.51 -53.77
CA LEU A 139 -42.62 8.13 -53.18
C LEU A 139 -42.76 6.61 -52.95
N LEU A 140 -42.15 5.80 -53.82
CA LEU A 140 -42.25 4.34 -53.79
C LEU A 140 -41.05 3.67 -53.10
N ASP A 141 -40.25 4.44 -52.36
CA ASP A 141 -39.22 3.86 -51.50
C ASP A 141 -39.89 2.96 -50.46
N THR A 142 -39.21 1.86 -50.13
CA THR A 142 -39.57 0.92 -49.08
C THR A 142 -39.81 1.56 -47.71
N LEU A 143 -39.26 2.75 -47.46
CA LEU A 143 -39.46 3.53 -46.22
C LEU A 143 -40.58 4.60 -46.32
N HIS A 144 -41.29 4.69 -47.45
CA HIS A 144 -42.34 5.69 -47.65
C HIS A 144 -43.71 5.05 -47.95
N ILE A 145 -43.91 4.50 -49.16
CA ILE A 145 -45.10 3.70 -49.49
C ILE A 145 -44.62 2.30 -49.86
N ASN A 146 -44.73 1.38 -48.91
CA ASN A 146 -44.36 -0.01 -49.10
C ASN A 146 -45.40 -0.76 -49.97
N LEU A 147 -45.16 -0.82 -51.28
CA LEU A 147 -46.05 -1.51 -52.23
C LEU A 147 -46.08 -3.04 -52.05
N THR A 148 -45.21 -3.59 -51.19
CA THR A 148 -45.19 -5.02 -50.85
C THR A 148 -45.94 -5.35 -49.56
N ASN A 149 -46.15 -4.37 -48.69
CA ASN A 149 -46.94 -4.45 -47.46
C ASN A 149 -47.73 -3.14 -47.27
N LEU A 150 -48.93 -3.07 -47.84
CA LEU A 150 -49.81 -1.90 -47.76
C LEU A 150 -50.61 -1.94 -46.45
N ASP A 151 -49.99 -1.50 -45.34
CA ASP A 151 -50.64 -1.39 -44.03
C ASP A 151 -50.96 0.07 -43.62
N SER A 152 -50.69 1.03 -44.53
CA SER A 152 -50.83 2.47 -44.30
C SER A 152 -49.96 3.00 -43.15
N ILE A 153 -48.85 2.34 -42.85
CA ILE A 153 -47.88 2.76 -41.84
C ILE A 153 -46.59 3.16 -42.56
N ALA A 154 -46.12 4.39 -42.33
CA ALA A 154 -44.78 4.78 -42.77
C ALA A 154 -43.72 4.10 -41.88
N GLU A 155 -42.81 3.32 -42.47
CA GLU A 155 -41.67 2.75 -41.76
C GLU A 155 -40.60 3.81 -41.51
N LEU A 156 -40.38 4.15 -40.23
CA LEU A 156 -39.43 5.16 -39.82
C LEU A 156 -38.05 4.55 -39.57
N THR A 157 -37.03 5.03 -40.27
CA THR A 157 -35.62 4.75 -39.94
C THR A 157 -34.96 6.03 -39.46
N PHE A 158 -34.64 6.07 -38.17
CA PHE A 158 -33.97 7.22 -37.56
C PHE A 158 -32.52 7.36 -38.06
N SER A 159 -32.02 8.60 -38.10
CA SER A 159 -30.70 8.95 -38.60
C SER A 159 -30.07 10.09 -37.82
N ASN A 160 -28.76 10.31 -38.02
CA ASN A 160 -28.02 11.46 -37.51
C ASN A 160 -28.18 11.63 -35.99
N LEU A 161 -28.71 12.77 -35.51
CA LEU A 161 -28.84 13.03 -34.07
C LEU A 161 -29.83 12.06 -33.41
N ALA A 162 -30.84 11.58 -34.12
CA ALA A 162 -31.76 10.60 -33.59
C ALA A 162 -31.33 9.14 -33.86
N GLU A 163 -30.10 8.90 -34.32
CA GLU A 163 -29.58 7.54 -34.51
C GLU A 163 -29.72 6.72 -33.21
N ASN A 164 -30.21 5.47 -33.33
CA ASN A 164 -30.57 4.57 -32.23
C ASN A 164 -31.85 4.89 -31.45
N THR A 165 -32.62 5.90 -31.86
CA THR A 165 -33.95 6.14 -31.28
C THR A 165 -34.84 4.91 -31.48
N ILE A 166 -35.52 4.51 -30.42
CA ILE A 166 -36.49 3.41 -30.42
C ILE A 166 -37.89 4.02 -30.35
N TRP A 167 -38.69 3.73 -31.37
CA TRP A 167 -40.11 4.10 -31.43
C TRP A 167 -41.00 2.97 -30.90
N HIS A 168 -41.72 3.23 -29.80
CA HIS A 168 -42.65 2.29 -29.20
C HIS A 168 -44.09 2.57 -29.64
N ARG A 169 -44.48 1.94 -30.76
CA ARG A 169 -45.79 2.17 -31.41
C ARG A 169 -47.03 1.93 -30.53
N THR A 170 -46.92 1.09 -29.51
CA THR A 170 -48.03 0.78 -28.59
C THR A 170 -48.29 1.88 -27.56
N SER A 171 -47.24 2.57 -27.13
CA SER A 171 -47.28 3.64 -26.12
C SER A 171 -47.11 5.04 -26.72
N ASP A 172 -46.89 5.11 -28.04
CA ASP A 172 -46.56 6.35 -28.75
C ASP A 172 -45.36 7.08 -28.14
N SER A 173 -44.39 6.33 -27.60
CA SER A 173 -43.25 6.90 -26.89
C SER A 173 -41.93 6.68 -27.62
N CYS A 174 -41.00 7.62 -27.45
CA CYS A 174 -39.63 7.52 -27.94
C CYS A 174 -38.67 7.21 -26.79
N SER A 175 -37.64 6.41 -27.02
CA SER A 175 -36.56 6.17 -26.05
C SER A 175 -35.20 6.06 -26.74
N ASN A 176 -34.11 6.13 -25.97
CA ASN A 176 -32.74 5.92 -26.47
C ASN A 176 -32.30 6.95 -27.54
N SER A 177 -32.95 8.10 -27.60
CA SER A 177 -32.61 9.21 -28.50
C SER A 177 -31.68 10.20 -27.81
N TYR A 178 -30.66 10.70 -28.50
CA TYR A 178 -29.82 11.80 -28.01
C TYR A 178 -30.66 13.00 -27.56
N CYS A 179 -31.64 13.42 -28.37
CA CYS A 179 -32.50 14.57 -28.07
C CYS A 179 -33.35 14.38 -26.80
N HIS A 180 -33.52 13.13 -26.36
CA HIS A 180 -34.34 12.76 -25.20
C HIS A 180 -33.48 12.07 -24.12
N GLY A 181 -32.29 12.63 -23.86
CA GLY A 181 -31.50 12.28 -22.67
C GLY A 181 -30.56 11.09 -22.81
N ASN A 182 -30.42 10.50 -24.00
CA ASN A 182 -29.45 9.43 -24.25
C ASN A 182 -28.06 10.00 -24.60
N PHE A 183 -27.44 10.69 -23.64
CA PHE A 183 -26.07 11.20 -23.71
C PHE A 183 -25.45 11.21 -22.30
N ASP A 184 -24.14 11.41 -22.22
CA ASP A 184 -23.42 11.45 -20.95
C ASP A 184 -23.92 12.61 -20.06
N GLY A 185 -24.39 12.31 -18.85
CA GLY A 185 -25.08 13.28 -17.97
C GLY A 185 -26.53 13.60 -18.35
N GLY A 186 -27.11 12.88 -19.31
CA GLY A 186 -28.52 12.98 -19.69
C GLY A 186 -29.43 12.08 -18.85
N ASN A 187 -30.71 12.46 -18.76
CA ASN A 187 -31.74 11.67 -18.11
C ASN A 187 -32.27 10.59 -19.06
N THR A 188 -31.73 9.38 -18.93
CA THR A 188 -32.12 8.23 -19.76
C THR A 188 -33.56 7.76 -19.54
N ASN A 189 -34.25 8.24 -18.49
CA ASN A 189 -35.67 7.96 -18.27
C ASN A 189 -36.59 8.91 -19.05
N ASN A 190 -36.05 9.87 -19.80
CA ASN A 190 -36.84 10.78 -20.61
C ASN A 190 -37.43 10.05 -21.82
N HIS A 191 -38.64 9.53 -21.65
CA HIS A 191 -39.39 8.82 -22.67
C HIS A 191 -40.62 9.63 -23.10
N PRO A 192 -40.45 10.69 -23.90
CA PRO A 192 -41.56 11.55 -24.28
C PRO A 192 -42.56 10.82 -25.17
N ILE A 193 -43.82 11.25 -25.08
CA ILE A 193 -44.93 10.73 -25.89
C ILE A 193 -45.08 11.61 -27.12
N TRP A 194 -45.05 11.01 -28.30
CA TRP A 194 -45.11 11.66 -29.61
C TRP A 194 -46.36 12.50 -29.85
N THR A 195 -47.48 12.11 -29.24
CA THR A 195 -48.75 12.83 -29.30
C THR A 195 -48.93 13.85 -28.18
N ASP A 196 -47.93 14.03 -27.32
CA ASP A 196 -47.91 15.05 -26.29
C ASP A 196 -47.04 16.24 -26.72
N THR A 197 -47.70 17.37 -26.97
CA THR A 197 -47.04 18.60 -27.42
C THR A 197 -46.32 19.36 -26.31
N LEU A 198 -46.43 18.92 -25.05
CA LEU A 198 -45.80 19.55 -23.88
C LEU A 198 -44.68 18.71 -23.26
N GLY A 199 -44.36 17.54 -23.84
CA GLY A 199 -43.54 16.50 -23.22
C GLY A 199 -42.03 16.79 -23.04
N ALA A 200 -41.58 18.05 -23.13
CA ALA A 200 -40.16 18.41 -23.03
C ALA A 200 -39.93 19.68 -22.18
N GLU A 201 -40.27 19.62 -20.90
CA GLU A 201 -40.00 20.69 -19.93
C GLU A 201 -38.50 20.78 -19.58
N CYS A 202 -38.01 21.93 -19.12
CA CYS A 202 -36.63 22.06 -18.62
C CYS A 202 -36.40 21.06 -17.48
N GLY A 203 -35.24 20.39 -17.47
CA GLY A 203 -34.95 19.32 -16.51
C GLY A 203 -35.29 17.92 -17.00
N SER A 204 -36.11 17.79 -18.04
CA SER A 204 -36.51 16.47 -18.57
C SER A 204 -35.35 15.75 -19.27
N CYS A 205 -34.53 16.45 -20.07
CA CYS A 205 -33.42 15.85 -20.82
C CYS A 205 -32.12 15.72 -20.02
N HIS A 206 -31.82 16.71 -19.17
CA HIS A 206 -30.70 16.73 -18.24
C HIS A 206 -31.09 17.61 -17.05
N SER A 207 -30.43 17.44 -15.91
CA SER A 207 -30.73 18.25 -14.72
C SER A 207 -30.46 19.74 -14.96
N VAL A 208 -31.33 20.60 -14.41
CA VAL A 208 -31.26 22.08 -14.49
C VAL A 208 -31.26 22.74 -13.10
N ALA A 209 -31.41 21.94 -12.05
CA ALA A 209 -31.32 22.35 -10.65
C ALA A 209 -30.12 21.65 -10.02
N HIS A 210 -29.58 22.18 -8.92
CA HIS A 210 -28.39 21.66 -8.22
C HIS A 210 -28.55 20.23 -7.62
N ASN A 211 -29.44 19.38 -8.16
CA ASN A 211 -29.42 17.94 -7.91
C ASN A 211 -28.17 17.36 -8.57
N MET A 212 -27.06 17.44 -7.82
CA MET A 212 -25.71 17.06 -8.21
C MET A 212 -25.58 15.57 -8.57
N SER A 213 -26.50 14.72 -8.11
CA SER A 213 -26.52 13.28 -8.39
C SER A 213 -26.69 12.92 -9.87
N ASP A 214 -27.30 13.83 -10.64
CA ASP A 214 -27.68 13.57 -12.03
C ASP A 214 -26.63 14.10 -13.02
N PHE A 215 -25.61 14.81 -12.52
CA PHE A 215 -24.52 15.33 -13.33
C PHE A 215 -23.28 14.45 -13.26
N HIS A 216 -22.51 14.48 -14.35
CA HIS A 216 -21.15 13.99 -14.36
C HIS A 216 -20.28 14.70 -13.31
N MET A 217 -19.40 13.96 -12.65
CA MET A 217 -18.49 14.36 -11.56
C MET A 217 -17.87 15.77 -11.67
N LYS A 218 -17.47 16.25 -12.85
CA LYS A 218 -16.90 17.62 -12.94
C LYS A 218 -17.91 18.69 -12.53
N HIS A 219 -19.18 18.54 -12.85
CA HIS A 219 -20.20 19.51 -12.44
C HIS A 219 -20.42 19.51 -10.93
N ILE A 220 -20.27 18.36 -10.25
CA ILE A 220 -20.39 18.28 -8.78
C ILE A 220 -19.30 19.15 -8.14
N SER A 221 -18.04 18.96 -8.55
CA SER A 221 -16.92 19.75 -8.03
C SER A 221 -17.02 21.24 -8.39
N TYR A 222 -17.31 21.56 -9.65
CA TYR A 222 -17.33 22.96 -10.11
C TYR A 222 -18.54 23.75 -9.62
N LEU A 223 -19.74 23.17 -9.58
CA LEU A 223 -20.95 23.85 -9.13
C LEU A 223 -21.08 23.83 -7.59
N GLY A 224 -20.71 22.71 -6.95
CA GLY A 224 -20.88 22.50 -5.52
C GLY A 224 -19.76 23.09 -4.68
N VAL A 225 -18.49 22.88 -5.08
CA VAL A 225 -17.31 23.32 -4.30
C VAL A 225 -16.82 24.68 -4.79
N ALA A 226 -16.61 24.86 -6.09
CA ALA A 226 -16.09 26.12 -6.63
C ALA A 226 -17.15 27.22 -6.80
N GLY A 227 -18.44 26.89 -6.58
CA GLY A 227 -19.55 27.84 -6.69
C GLY A 227 -19.74 28.43 -8.09
N LEU A 228 -19.23 27.73 -9.13
CA LEU A 228 -19.41 28.14 -10.52
C LEU A 228 -20.85 27.87 -10.97
N ILE A 229 -21.25 28.53 -12.05
CA ILE A 229 -22.57 28.38 -12.68
C ILE A 229 -22.41 28.02 -14.16
N CYS A 230 -23.48 27.51 -14.77
CA CYS A 230 -23.49 26.98 -16.14
C CYS A 230 -22.79 27.90 -17.15
N GLY A 231 -23.13 29.20 -17.14
CA GLY A 231 -22.58 30.19 -18.06
C GLY A 231 -21.10 30.53 -17.84
N ASN A 232 -20.47 30.10 -16.74
CA ASN A 232 -19.02 30.26 -16.56
C ASN A 232 -18.22 29.32 -17.47
N CYS A 233 -18.78 28.16 -17.82
CA CYS A 233 -18.12 27.16 -18.67
C CYS A 233 -18.81 26.98 -20.02
N HIS A 234 -20.13 27.17 -20.08
CA HIS A 234 -20.95 27.02 -21.29
C HIS A 234 -21.42 28.38 -21.83
N GLY A 235 -20.59 29.43 -21.72
CA GLY A 235 -20.98 30.82 -22.01
C GLY A 235 -21.38 31.09 -23.47
N SER A 236 -20.99 30.23 -24.40
CA SER A 236 -21.45 30.26 -25.80
C SER A 236 -22.90 29.82 -25.96
N VAL A 237 -23.41 29.01 -25.03
CA VAL A 237 -24.76 28.40 -25.07
C VAL A 237 -25.72 29.11 -24.12
N ILE A 238 -25.26 29.43 -22.91
CA ILE A 238 -26.08 29.96 -21.82
C ILE A 238 -25.34 31.06 -21.04
N ASP A 239 -26.05 32.11 -20.65
CA ASP A 239 -25.51 33.19 -19.82
C ASP A 239 -25.54 32.85 -18.30
N THR A 240 -25.04 33.77 -17.48
CA THR A 240 -24.99 33.62 -16.02
C THR A 240 -26.35 33.75 -15.33
N LEU A 241 -27.40 34.09 -16.07
CA LEU A 241 -28.79 34.16 -15.60
C LEU A 241 -29.62 32.97 -16.12
N ASN A 242 -28.96 31.96 -16.70
CA ASN A 242 -29.55 30.79 -17.33
C ASN A 242 -30.43 31.08 -18.57
N ASN A 243 -30.14 32.14 -19.31
CA ASN A 243 -30.76 32.38 -20.62
C ASN A 243 -29.88 31.86 -21.74
N PHE A 244 -30.48 31.23 -22.75
CA PHE A 244 -29.76 30.78 -23.94
C PHE A 244 -29.20 31.96 -24.75
N THR A 245 -27.88 32.02 -24.90
CA THR A 245 -27.18 33.03 -25.72
C THR A 245 -27.15 32.62 -27.19
N ASP A 246 -26.95 31.33 -27.47
CA ASP A 246 -27.07 30.74 -28.80
C ASP A 246 -27.81 29.39 -28.75
N LYS A 247 -29.06 29.40 -29.19
CA LYS A 247 -29.90 28.18 -29.25
C LYS A 247 -29.43 27.18 -30.29
N SER A 248 -28.59 27.58 -31.25
CA SER A 248 -28.05 26.66 -32.25
C SER A 248 -27.02 25.69 -31.69
N LEU A 249 -26.48 26.01 -30.52
CA LEU A 249 -25.53 25.17 -29.81
C LEU A 249 -26.19 24.23 -28.79
N HIS A 250 -27.45 24.47 -28.44
CA HIS A 250 -28.19 23.59 -27.54
C HIS A 250 -28.93 22.52 -28.34
N VAL A 251 -28.58 21.24 -28.11
CA VAL A 251 -29.06 20.05 -28.86
C VAL A 251 -28.47 19.95 -30.29
N ASN A 252 -27.15 20.08 -30.42
CA ASN A 252 -26.43 19.99 -31.71
C ASN A 252 -25.51 18.75 -31.85
N GLY A 253 -25.43 17.90 -30.83
CA GLY A 253 -24.59 16.69 -30.81
C GLY A 253 -23.19 16.89 -30.23
N VAL A 254 -22.82 18.09 -29.79
CA VAL A 254 -21.50 18.38 -29.21
C VAL A 254 -21.62 19.11 -27.86
N ILE A 255 -20.61 18.95 -27.02
CA ILE A 255 -20.51 19.69 -25.75
C ILE A 255 -19.77 21.00 -26.04
N ASP A 256 -20.53 22.09 -26.13
CA ASP A 256 -19.98 23.44 -26.35
C ASP A 256 -19.53 24.08 -25.03
N THR A 257 -18.23 24.30 -24.89
CA THR A 257 -17.65 25.02 -23.74
C THR A 257 -16.96 26.30 -24.19
N LEU A 258 -17.35 27.42 -23.59
CA LEU A 258 -16.67 28.71 -23.69
C LEU A 258 -16.58 29.33 -22.30
N VAL A 259 -15.35 29.43 -21.79
CA VAL A 259 -15.08 30.13 -20.53
C VAL A 259 -15.04 31.63 -20.79
N LEU A 260 -16.03 32.36 -20.26
CA LEU A 260 -16.15 33.81 -20.46
C LEU A 260 -15.15 34.61 -19.63
N ASP A 261 -14.82 34.12 -18.44
CA ASP A 261 -13.86 34.74 -17.53
C ASP A 261 -12.81 33.71 -17.08
N PRO A 262 -11.64 33.64 -17.74
CA PRO A 262 -10.57 32.74 -17.36
C PRO A 262 -10.02 32.98 -15.94
N SER A 263 -10.26 34.15 -15.33
CA SER A 263 -9.79 34.45 -13.96
C SER A 263 -10.40 33.53 -12.90
N LEU A 264 -11.65 33.11 -13.12
CA LEU A 264 -12.34 32.13 -12.27
C LEU A 264 -11.61 30.78 -12.23
N CYS A 265 -10.92 30.42 -13.32
CA CYS A 265 -10.13 29.19 -13.38
C CYS A 265 -8.80 29.33 -12.63
N TYR A 266 -8.14 30.50 -12.70
CA TYR A 266 -6.88 30.74 -11.99
C TYR A 266 -7.04 30.70 -10.47
N ASP A 267 -8.22 31.07 -9.95
CA ASP A 267 -8.50 31.03 -8.51
C ASP A 267 -8.52 29.61 -7.93
N CYS A 268 -8.83 28.60 -8.75
CA CYS A 268 -8.82 27.19 -8.33
C CYS A 268 -7.58 26.44 -8.83
N HIS A 269 -7.12 26.73 -10.04
CA HIS A 269 -6.03 26.00 -10.70
C HIS A 269 -4.65 26.66 -10.53
N ALA A 270 -4.50 27.61 -9.60
CA ALA A 270 -3.19 28.14 -9.23
C ALA A 270 -2.33 27.08 -8.53
N SER A 271 -1.04 27.06 -8.85
CA SER A 271 -0.04 26.20 -8.20
C SER A 271 0.39 26.78 -6.85
N GLY A 272 0.41 25.97 -5.79
CA GLY A 272 0.99 26.30 -4.49
C GLY A 272 0.05 26.06 -3.30
N PRO A 273 0.54 26.20 -2.06
CA PRO A 273 -0.23 25.93 -0.83
C PRO A 273 -1.49 26.81 -0.69
N ASP A 274 -1.49 28.01 -1.29
CA ASP A 274 -2.63 28.93 -1.28
C ASP A 274 -3.89 28.37 -1.99
N SER A 275 -3.74 27.40 -2.91
CA SER A 275 -4.89 26.74 -3.56
C SER A 275 -5.49 25.62 -2.71
N CYS A 276 -4.73 25.01 -1.81
CA CYS A 276 -5.22 23.96 -0.91
C CYS A 276 -6.26 24.50 0.08
N TYR A 277 -6.02 25.68 0.66
CA TYR A 277 -6.93 26.30 1.62
C TYR A 277 -8.29 26.71 1.03
N ARG A 278 -8.42 26.75 -0.30
CA ARG A 278 -9.69 27.12 -0.96
C ARG A 278 -10.69 25.98 -1.03
N CYS A 279 -10.21 24.73 -1.07
CA CYS A 279 -11.07 23.54 -1.07
C CYS A 279 -11.08 22.84 0.30
N HIS A 280 -9.93 22.79 0.97
CA HIS A 280 -9.76 22.07 2.23
C HIS A 280 -9.77 23.00 3.45
N GLY A 281 -9.54 24.31 3.27
CA GLY A 281 -9.36 25.27 4.37
C GLY A 281 -10.65 25.82 4.99
N GLY A 282 -10.50 26.28 6.23
CA GLY A 282 -11.54 26.83 7.11
C GLY A 282 -10.95 27.98 7.95
N LEU A 283 -11.81 28.80 8.54
CA LEU A 283 -11.42 30.03 9.27
C LEU A 283 -10.74 29.75 10.64
N ASP A 284 -10.63 28.49 11.01
CA ASP A 284 -10.41 27.98 12.35
C ASP A 284 -8.97 27.50 12.62
N ASN A 285 -8.21 27.11 11.59
CA ASN A 285 -6.76 26.95 11.69
C ASN A 285 -6.07 27.27 10.35
N LEU A 286 -5.01 28.09 10.38
CA LEU A 286 -4.20 28.43 9.20
C LEU A 286 -3.16 27.34 8.89
N THR A 287 -3.43 26.08 9.24
CA THR A 287 -2.41 25.01 9.23
C THR A 287 -2.36 24.20 7.94
N GLY A 288 -3.35 24.34 7.06
CA GLY A 288 -3.37 23.68 5.74
C GLY A 288 -3.81 22.23 5.76
N ALA A 289 -3.94 21.62 6.96
CA ALA A 289 -4.81 20.46 7.16
C ALA A 289 -6.24 20.80 6.74
N PRO A 290 -7.08 19.83 6.31
CA PRO A 290 -8.49 20.10 6.03
C PRO A 290 -9.28 20.28 7.34
N PRO A 291 -9.63 21.50 7.81
CA PRO A 291 -10.61 21.66 8.88
C PRO A 291 -12.02 21.27 8.43
N THR A 292 -12.27 21.25 7.11
CA THR A 292 -13.57 20.92 6.55
C THR A 292 -13.42 19.86 5.45
N GLY A 293 -14.20 18.78 5.52
CA GLY A 293 -14.31 17.80 4.44
C GLY A 293 -15.18 18.30 3.27
N LEU A 294 -15.21 17.54 2.16
CA LEU A 294 -15.96 17.94 0.95
C LEU A 294 -17.48 18.00 1.17
N ASP A 295 -18.01 17.33 2.21
CA ASP A 295 -19.42 17.34 2.59
C ASP A 295 -19.70 18.26 3.80
N ASN A 296 -18.81 19.23 4.07
CA ASN A 296 -18.84 20.14 5.21
C ASN A 296 -18.65 19.48 6.59
N GLU A 297 -17.97 18.32 6.64
CA GLU A 297 -17.58 17.69 7.90
C GLU A 297 -16.55 18.55 8.63
N THR A 298 -16.70 18.76 9.94
CA THR A 298 -15.80 19.62 10.73
C THR A 298 -15.31 18.97 12.03
N SER A 299 -15.78 17.75 12.33
CA SER A 299 -15.39 17.06 13.56
C SER A 299 -14.16 16.21 13.31
N PHE A 300 -13.20 16.20 14.25
CA PHE A 300 -12.04 15.28 14.20
C PHE A 300 -12.46 13.79 14.25
N THR A 301 -13.72 13.49 14.59
CA THR A 301 -14.27 12.13 14.52
C THR A 301 -14.67 11.71 13.11
N ASP A 302 -14.74 12.66 12.17
CA ASP A 302 -15.07 12.38 10.78
C ASP A 302 -13.78 12.01 10.03
N ILE A 303 -13.82 10.95 9.23
CA ILE A 303 -12.64 10.43 8.50
C ILE A 303 -11.98 11.50 7.61
N ALA A 304 -12.77 12.42 7.06
CA ALA A 304 -12.30 13.52 6.20
C ALA A 304 -11.45 14.56 6.95
N VAL A 305 -11.63 14.70 8.27
CA VAL A 305 -10.90 15.67 9.11
C VAL A 305 -9.88 14.97 9.99
N GLY A 306 -10.33 14.04 10.85
CA GLY A 306 -9.47 13.22 11.70
C GLY A 306 -8.47 13.99 12.57
N ALA A 307 -7.31 13.36 12.81
CA ALA A 307 -6.23 13.89 13.65
C ALA A 307 -5.22 14.80 12.92
N HIS A 308 -5.55 15.32 11.73
CA HIS A 308 -4.62 16.06 10.86
C HIS A 308 -3.98 17.26 11.57
N THR A 309 -4.81 18.12 12.19
CA THR A 309 -4.34 19.34 12.89
C THR A 309 -3.34 19.03 14.00
N ALA A 310 -3.48 17.90 14.69
CA ALA A 310 -2.56 17.52 15.78
C ALA A 310 -1.12 17.24 15.29
N HIS A 311 -0.95 16.94 14.00
CA HIS A 311 0.34 16.70 13.37
C HIS A 311 0.91 17.99 12.75
N VAL A 312 0.11 18.70 11.95
CA VAL A 312 0.59 19.89 11.23
C VAL A 312 0.72 21.14 12.11
N ALA A 313 0.03 21.21 13.25
CA ALA A 313 0.20 22.30 14.21
C ALA A 313 1.35 22.04 15.22
N GLY A 314 1.95 20.84 15.18
CA GLY A 314 2.84 20.36 16.22
C GLY A 314 2.10 20.02 17.51
N ASN A 315 2.81 19.38 18.44
CA ASN A 315 2.27 19.00 19.74
C ASN A 315 3.41 18.95 20.78
N ARG A 316 3.15 18.34 21.96
CA ARG A 316 4.17 18.25 23.02
C ARG A 316 5.38 17.37 22.67
N PHE A 317 5.30 16.57 21.61
CA PHE A 317 6.33 15.59 21.22
C PHE A 317 7.12 16.01 19.98
N THR A 318 6.55 16.83 19.10
CA THR A 318 7.17 17.24 17.84
C THR A 318 6.82 18.68 17.50
N ASN A 319 7.74 19.34 16.80
CA ASN A 319 7.43 20.58 16.10
C ASN A 319 6.41 20.35 14.96
N PRO A 320 5.77 21.42 14.44
CA PRO A 320 4.90 21.32 13.27
C PRO A 320 5.56 20.61 12.10
N PHE A 321 4.88 19.59 11.55
CA PHE A 321 5.33 18.92 10.33
C PHE A 321 4.70 19.56 9.10
N ASP A 322 5.46 19.64 8.01
CA ASP A 322 4.93 19.87 6.68
C ASP A 322 4.34 18.56 6.10
N CYS A 323 3.38 18.64 5.18
CA CYS A 323 2.59 17.47 4.74
C CYS A 323 3.47 16.38 4.09
N ASP A 324 4.52 16.82 3.38
CA ASP A 324 5.52 16.03 2.68
C ASP A 324 6.38 15.17 3.60
N ILE A 325 6.36 15.40 4.91
CA ILE A 325 6.98 14.49 5.88
C ILE A 325 6.18 13.18 5.99
N CYS A 326 4.85 13.26 5.88
CA CYS A 326 3.96 12.11 6.03
C CYS A 326 3.66 11.45 4.69
N HIS A 327 3.14 12.22 3.73
CA HIS A 327 2.66 11.70 2.45
C HIS A 327 3.04 12.63 1.29
N ILE A 328 2.97 12.12 0.07
CA ILE A 328 3.23 12.91 -1.13
C ILE A 328 2.15 13.98 -1.26
N LYS A 329 2.57 15.24 -1.47
CA LYS A 329 1.66 16.33 -1.84
C LYS A 329 1.30 16.17 -3.33
N PRO A 330 0.01 16.25 -3.71
CA PRO A 330 -0.38 16.31 -5.12
C PRO A 330 0.24 17.54 -5.81
N ASP A 331 0.72 17.36 -7.03
CA ASP A 331 1.24 18.46 -7.87
C ASP A 331 0.08 19.24 -8.51
N ALA A 332 -1.05 18.57 -8.75
CA ALA A 332 -2.28 19.16 -9.25
C ALA A 332 -3.54 18.56 -8.60
N ILE A 333 -4.62 19.36 -8.59
CA ILE A 333 -5.92 18.96 -8.03
C ILE A 333 -6.49 17.70 -8.70
N ILE A 334 -6.22 17.50 -9.99
CA ILE A 334 -6.72 16.36 -10.78
C ILE A 334 -5.75 15.17 -10.82
N ASP A 335 -4.73 15.17 -9.95
CA ASP A 335 -3.81 14.04 -9.86
C ASP A 335 -4.55 12.78 -9.42
N THR A 336 -4.04 11.63 -9.88
CA THR A 336 -4.61 10.30 -9.61
C THR A 336 -4.57 9.88 -8.14
N ILE A 337 -4.10 10.74 -7.24
CA ILE A 337 -4.06 10.53 -5.78
C ILE A 337 -4.88 11.59 -5.02
N HIS A 338 -5.64 12.43 -5.73
CA HIS A 338 -6.40 13.54 -5.14
C HIS A 338 -7.87 13.56 -5.60
N LEU A 339 -8.15 13.90 -6.87
CA LEU A 339 -9.50 13.88 -7.44
C LEU A 339 -9.46 13.17 -8.79
N ASP A 340 -9.58 11.85 -8.74
CA ASP A 340 -9.47 10.97 -9.91
C ASP A 340 -10.81 10.31 -10.33
N GLY A 341 -11.85 10.43 -9.51
CA GLY A 341 -13.24 10.14 -9.88
C GLY A 341 -14.09 9.40 -8.88
N ASP A 342 -13.55 9.03 -7.72
CA ASP A 342 -14.31 8.38 -6.65
C ASP A 342 -14.48 9.22 -5.37
N ASN A 343 -13.94 10.43 -5.33
CA ASN A 343 -13.91 11.36 -4.19
C ASN A 343 -13.21 10.78 -2.94
N ILE A 344 -12.26 9.87 -3.12
CA ILE A 344 -11.41 9.35 -2.06
C ILE A 344 -10.00 9.87 -2.30
N ALA A 345 -9.33 10.35 -1.25
CA ALA A 345 -7.92 10.74 -1.33
C ALA A 345 -7.03 9.54 -1.00
N GLU A 346 -6.14 9.18 -1.92
CA GLU A 346 -5.16 8.11 -1.73
C GLU A 346 -3.94 8.62 -0.97
N VAL A 347 -3.68 8.04 0.19
CA VAL A 347 -2.48 8.37 0.98
C VAL A 347 -1.31 7.53 0.46
N THR A 348 -0.37 8.18 -0.22
CA THR A 348 0.94 7.59 -0.52
C THR A 348 1.98 8.17 0.44
N PHE A 349 2.46 7.36 1.38
CA PHE A 349 3.43 7.80 2.39
C PHE A 349 4.79 8.16 1.79
N ASN A 350 5.47 9.11 2.43
CA ASN A 350 6.83 9.54 2.09
C ASN A 350 7.87 8.85 3.00
N SER A 351 9.14 9.17 2.80
CA SER A 351 10.28 8.43 3.34
C SER A 351 10.38 8.39 4.85
N LEU A 352 9.98 9.45 5.59
CA LEU A 352 10.08 9.44 7.06
C LEU A 352 9.03 8.54 7.70
N ALA A 353 7.81 8.51 7.18
CA ALA A 353 6.79 7.56 7.64
C ALA A 353 7.25 6.11 7.40
N GLY A 354 7.99 5.88 6.32
CA GLY A 354 8.61 4.60 5.97
C GLY A 354 7.83 3.86 4.89
N ASN A 355 8.54 3.12 4.03
CA ASN A 355 7.97 2.51 2.82
C ASN A 355 6.93 1.42 3.07
N SER A 356 6.86 0.88 4.29
CA SER A 356 5.86 -0.12 4.70
C SER A 356 4.60 0.50 5.31
N SER A 357 4.54 1.83 5.41
CA SER A 357 3.40 2.55 5.98
C SER A 357 2.14 2.34 5.15
N ILE A 358 1.04 2.08 5.83
CA ILE A 358 -0.25 1.81 5.20
C ILE A 358 -1.33 2.65 5.87
N TRP A 359 -2.22 3.21 5.05
CA TRP A 359 -3.46 3.83 5.50
C TRP A 359 -4.61 2.86 5.21
N ASN A 360 -5.17 2.28 6.27
CA ASN A 360 -6.32 1.40 6.18
C ASN A 360 -7.60 2.22 6.34
N ARG A 361 -8.13 2.72 5.22
CA ARG A 361 -9.33 3.58 5.21
C ARG A 361 -10.56 2.91 5.83
N THR A 362 -10.72 1.58 5.71
CA THR A 362 -11.89 0.87 6.26
C THR A 362 -11.81 0.74 7.77
N ALA A 363 -10.61 0.51 8.32
CA ALA A 363 -10.40 0.46 9.76
C ALA A 363 -10.17 1.84 10.39
N GLU A 364 -9.93 2.86 9.55
CA GLU A 364 -9.49 4.19 9.95
C GLU A 364 -8.17 4.15 10.74
N ARG A 365 -7.21 3.32 10.31
CA ARG A 365 -5.94 3.09 11.03
C ARG A 365 -4.72 3.36 10.17
N CYS A 366 -3.71 3.92 10.80
CA CYS A 366 -2.35 3.99 10.26
C CYS A 366 -1.60 2.73 10.72
N GLU A 367 -0.99 1.98 9.82
CA GLU A 367 -0.27 0.74 10.13
C GLU A 367 1.19 0.88 9.69
N ASN A 368 2.13 0.34 10.49
CA ASN A 368 3.57 0.32 10.18
C ASN A 368 4.20 1.70 9.93
N VAL A 369 3.66 2.75 10.51
CA VAL A 369 4.20 4.11 10.40
C VAL A 369 5.30 4.30 11.44
N TYR A 370 6.50 4.76 11.03
CA TYR A 370 7.64 5.00 11.91
C TYR A 370 7.25 5.85 13.15
N CYS A 371 6.59 6.99 12.94
CA CYS A 371 6.16 7.89 14.03
C CYS A 371 5.15 7.25 15.00
N HIS A 372 4.56 6.12 14.62
CA HIS A 372 3.62 5.33 15.42
C HIS A 372 4.25 3.99 15.80
N GLY A 373 5.41 4.04 16.43
CA GLY A 373 6.03 2.86 17.06
C GLY A 373 6.62 1.82 16.11
N ASN A 374 6.62 2.02 14.79
CA ASN A 374 7.29 1.10 13.86
C ASN A 374 8.81 1.34 13.81
N PHE A 375 9.46 1.13 14.95
CA PHE A 375 10.91 1.17 15.14
C PHE A 375 11.28 0.21 16.27
N ASP A 376 12.59 -0.08 16.42
CA ASP A 376 13.09 -0.98 17.45
C ASP A 376 12.72 -0.47 18.85
N GLY A 377 11.95 -1.27 19.60
CA GLY A 377 11.45 -0.92 20.93
C GLY A 377 10.15 -0.11 20.93
N GLY A 378 9.54 0.13 19.77
CA GLY A 378 8.24 0.78 19.66
C GLY A 378 7.05 -0.17 19.88
N THR A 379 5.93 0.37 20.37
CA THR A 379 4.78 -0.43 20.86
C THR A 379 3.41 0.01 20.33
N ASN A 380 3.24 1.26 19.87
CA ASN A 380 1.95 1.77 19.36
C ASN A 380 1.81 1.72 17.84
N LEU A 381 1.77 0.50 17.27
CA LEU A 381 1.90 0.27 15.82
C LEU A 381 0.71 0.73 14.96
N ASP A 382 -0.48 0.84 15.55
CA ASP A 382 -1.73 0.93 14.80
C ASP A 382 -2.73 1.97 15.37
N PRO A 383 -2.39 3.26 15.48
CA PRO A 383 -3.33 4.26 15.96
C PRO A 383 -4.51 4.47 15.00
N VAL A 384 -5.65 4.86 15.57
CA VAL A 384 -6.91 5.14 14.87
C VAL A 384 -7.00 6.64 14.56
N TRP A 385 -7.22 7.00 13.30
CA TRP A 385 -7.24 8.37 12.78
C TRP A 385 -8.26 9.30 13.44
N THR A 386 -9.41 8.76 13.84
CA THR A 386 -10.56 9.49 14.38
C THR A 386 -10.68 9.40 15.91
N ALA A 387 -9.74 8.74 16.58
CA ALA A 387 -9.77 8.54 18.04
C ALA A 387 -8.84 9.49 18.80
N GLN A 388 -9.07 9.64 20.11
CA GLN A 388 -8.32 10.53 21.01
C GLN A 388 -7.41 9.77 21.97
N ASN A 389 -6.46 10.50 22.59
CA ASN A 389 -5.62 10.04 23.70
C ASN A 389 -4.79 8.78 23.37
N GLN A 390 -4.19 8.75 22.19
CA GLN A 390 -3.37 7.62 21.72
C GLN A 390 -1.85 7.89 21.80
N ALA A 391 -1.45 9.05 22.32
CA ALA A 391 -0.07 9.49 22.40
C ALA A 391 0.25 9.98 23.83
N ASP A 392 0.25 9.05 24.78
CA ASP A 392 0.71 9.30 26.14
C ASP A 392 2.19 8.95 26.29
N CYS A 393 2.91 9.61 27.22
CA CYS A 393 4.31 9.22 27.46
C CYS A 393 4.37 7.74 27.85
N GLY A 394 5.25 6.97 27.22
CA GLY A 394 5.33 5.52 27.37
C GLY A 394 4.43 4.71 26.43
N SER A 395 3.52 5.35 25.69
CA SER A 395 2.64 4.62 24.75
C SER A 395 3.37 4.20 23.48
N CYS A 396 4.34 4.99 23.01
CA CYS A 396 5.05 4.72 21.76
C CYS A 396 6.28 3.84 21.94
N HIS A 397 7.03 4.03 23.02
CA HIS A 397 8.21 3.26 23.42
C HIS A 397 8.34 3.32 24.94
N ASP A 398 9.08 2.38 25.54
CA ASP A 398 9.32 2.39 26.98
C ASP A 398 10.11 3.64 27.42
N ILE A 399 9.84 4.09 28.65
CA ILE A 399 10.41 5.30 29.25
C ILE A 399 11.24 4.98 30.51
N GLY A 400 11.79 3.76 30.57
CA GLY A 400 12.59 3.26 31.69
C GLY A 400 11.83 2.36 32.66
N VAL A 401 10.60 1.92 32.32
CA VAL A 401 9.82 1.00 33.18
C VAL A 401 10.21 -0.45 32.90
N ASP A 402 10.38 -0.78 31.63
CA ASP A 402 10.88 -2.07 31.15
C ASP A 402 11.93 -1.84 30.04
N PRO A 403 13.16 -1.39 30.40
CA PRO A 403 14.19 -0.99 29.46
C PRO A 403 14.59 -2.10 28.47
N GLY A 404 14.40 -3.36 28.83
CA GLY A 404 14.64 -4.53 27.98
C GLY A 404 13.82 -4.52 26.69
N THR A 405 12.66 -3.86 26.68
CA THR A 405 11.87 -3.66 25.45
C THR A 405 12.59 -2.78 24.43
N LEU A 406 13.49 -1.89 24.87
CA LEU A 406 14.34 -1.05 24.02
C LEU A 406 15.67 -1.74 23.62
N GLY A 407 15.83 -3.00 23.99
CA GLY A 407 17.01 -3.82 23.69
C GLY A 407 18.07 -3.83 24.79
N TRP A 408 19.05 -4.74 24.64
CA TRP A 408 20.03 -5.07 25.68
C TRP A 408 20.86 -3.88 26.17
N LYS A 409 21.12 -2.90 25.29
CA LYS A 409 21.89 -1.70 25.67
C LYS A 409 21.13 -0.88 26.70
N HIS A 410 19.83 -0.66 26.49
CA HIS A 410 19.01 0.07 27.44
C HIS A 410 18.86 -0.70 28.74
N GLU A 411 18.60 -2.01 28.66
CA GLU A 411 18.55 -2.89 29.84
C GLU A 411 19.81 -2.76 30.70
N TYR A 412 20.99 -2.90 30.09
CA TYR A 412 22.24 -2.79 30.84
C TYR A 412 22.45 -1.38 31.41
N HIS A 413 22.35 -0.34 30.60
CA HIS A 413 22.73 1.00 31.07
C HIS A 413 21.71 1.55 32.09
N ILE A 414 20.42 1.24 31.94
CA ILE A 414 19.37 1.74 32.84
C ILE A 414 19.23 0.85 34.06
N SER A 415 18.98 -0.45 33.88
CA SER A 415 18.68 -1.37 35.00
C SER A 415 19.92 -1.74 35.81
N ILE A 416 21.08 -1.90 35.16
CA ILE A 416 22.32 -2.39 35.79
C ILE A 416 23.25 -1.23 36.16
N ALA A 417 23.61 -0.39 35.18
CA ALA A 417 24.54 0.72 35.40
C ALA A 417 23.88 1.95 36.08
N GLY A 418 22.55 1.96 36.22
CA GLY A 418 21.81 3.04 36.89
C GLY A 418 21.89 4.39 36.17
N MET A 419 21.99 4.37 34.84
CA MET A 419 22.08 5.57 34.03
C MET A 419 20.70 6.09 33.64
N ASP A 420 20.52 7.40 33.76
CA ASP A 420 19.37 8.11 33.21
C ASP A 420 19.48 8.35 31.69
N CYS A 421 18.33 8.53 31.05
CA CYS A 421 18.24 8.77 29.60
C CYS A 421 19.03 10.01 29.17
N SER A 422 19.03 11.07 29.99
CA SER A 422 19.72 12.35 29.72
C SER A 422 21.25 12.21 29.66
N HIS A 423 21.83 11.14 30.21
CA HIS A 423 23.27 10.90 30.10
C HIS A 423 23.69 10.56 28.66
N CYS A 424 22.82 9.91 27.87
CA CYS A 424 23.08 9.50 26.49
C CYS A 424 22.24 10.24 25.46
N HIS A 425 21.07 10.75 25.82
CA HIS A 425 20.16 11.49 24.95
C HIS A 425 20.10 12.96 25.41
N SER A 426 21.25 13.54 25.76
CA SER A 426 21.36 14.81 26.49
C SER A 426 20.89 16.04 25.71
N GLN A 427 20.68 15.90 24.42
CA GLN A 427 20.12 16.94 23.56
C GLN A 427 18.61 16.77 23.35
N VAL A 428 18.05 15.62 23.69
CA VAL A 428 16.64 15.26 23.46
C VAL A 428 15.83 15.41 24.74
N VAL A 429 16.33 14.87 25.85
CA VAL A 429 15.65 14.82 27.15
C VAL A 429 16.51 15.37 28.30
N ASP A 430 15.86 15.95 29.31
CA ASP A 430 16.47 16.29 30.58
C ASP A 430 16.33 15.17 31.64
N ASP A 431 16.89 15.39 32.83
CA ASP A 431 16.89 14.44 33.97
C ASP A 431 15.48 14.13 34.51
N THR A 432 14.45 14.87 34.09
CA THR A 432 13.05 14.62 34.44
C THR A 432 12.27 13.94 33.32
N LEU A 433 12.95 13.48 32.26
CA LEU A 433 12.39 12.98 31.00
C LEU A 433 11.58 14.04 30.24
N GLY A 434 11.81 15.32 30.52
CA GLY A 434 11.26 16.43 29.76
C GLY A 434 11.96 16.56 28.41
N LEU A 435 11.19 16.64 27.32
CA LEU A 435 11.75 16.90 26.00
C LEU A 435 12.26 18.34 25.91
N ILE A 436 13.56 18.51 25.67
CA ILE A 436 14.21 19.82 25.56
C ILE A 436 14.48 20.24 24.11
N ASN A 437 14.41 19.30 23.16
CA ASN A 437 14.51 19.58 21.74
C ASN A 437 13.57 18.68 20.91
N LEU A 438 12.47 19.27 20.44
CA LEU A 438 11.46 18.57 19.65
C LEU A 438 11.90 18.28 18.21
N ASP A 439 12.95 18.93 17.70
CA ASP A 439 13.49 18.62 16.36
C ASP A 439 14.24 17.29 16.33
N LEU A 440 14.66 16.79 17.49
CA LEU A 440 15.37 15.52 17.63
C LEU A 440 14.46 14.37 18.06
N HIS A 441 13.28 14.67 18.60
CA HIS A 441 12.32 13.66 19.01
C HIS A 441 11.38 13.34 17.85
N ILE A 442 11.53 12.14 17.24
CA ILE A 442 10.84 11.68 16.02
C ILE A 442 11.44 12.29 14.72
N ASN A 443 12.75 12.12 14.52
CA ASN A 443 13.48 12.59 13.33
C ASN A 443 14.05 11.45 12.44
N GLY A 444 13.76 10.19 12.77
CA GLY A 444 14.28 9.03 12.03
C GLY A 444 15.65 8.52 12.51
N VAL A 445 16.24 9.13 13.54
CA VAL A 445 17.60 8.80 14.03
C VAL A 445 17.58 8.63 15.55
N ALA A 446 18.43 7.73 16.06
CA ALA A 446 18.69 7.64 17.49
C ALA A 446 19.80 8.65 17.88
N ASP A 447 19.39 9.81 18.38
CA ASP A 447 20.31 10.87 18.82
C ASP A 447 20.94 10.56 20.18
N THR A 448 22.18 10.06 20.19
CA THR A 448 22.89 9.59 21.40
C THR A 448 24.01 10.53 21.87
N THR A 449 23.78 11.85 21.82
CA THR A 449 24.77 12.80 22.34
C THR A 449 24.87 12.70 23.86
N ILE A 450 26.09 12.47 24.35
CA ILE A 450 26.40 12.34 25.77
C ILE A 450 26.69 13.68 26.45
N ALA A 451 26.24 13.82 27.70
CA ALA A 451 26.46 15.03 28.50
C ALA A 451 27.85 15.06 29.17
N ASP A 452 28.32 13.91 29.66
CA ASP A 452 29.56 13.76 30.41
C ASP A 452 30.36 12.54 29.92
N GLN A 453 31.45 12.79 29.20
CA GLN A 453 32.34 11.74 28.72
C GLN A 453 33.04 10.99 29.87
N VAL A 454 33.29 11.65 31.01
CA VAL A 454 33.99 11.02 32.14
C VAL A 454 33.17 9.87 32.73
N LEU A 455 31.84 10.04 32.76
CA LEU A 455 30.90 9.00 33.17
C LEU A 455 31.08 7.74 32.29
N CYS A 456 31.16 7.91 30.98
CA CYS A 456 31.36 6.82 30.02
C CYS A 456 32.76 6.21 30.15
N ASP A 457 33.79 7.04 30.32
CA ASP A 457 35.19 6.59 30.42
C ASP A 457 35.43 5.71 31.66
N ASN A 458 34.64 5.87 32.73
CA ASN A 458 34.72 5.01 33.93
C ASN A 458 34.32 3.56 33.68
N CYS A 459 33.61 3.27 32.58
CA CYS A 459 33.20 1.91 32.20
C CYS A 459 33.80 1.46 30.86
N HIS A 460 33.91 2.37 29.89
CA HIS A 460 34.35 2.09 28.52
C HIS A 460 35.78 2.53 28.22
N GLY A 461 36.45 3.22 29.15
CA GLY A 461 37.84 3.63 29.00
C GLY A 461 38.77 2.41 28.88
N SER A 462 39.83 2.52 28.09
CA SER A 462 40.80 1.44 27.90
C SER A 462 41.59 1.06 29.16
N GLU A 463 41.47 1.85 30.24
CA GLU A 463 42.09 1.61 31.55
C GLU A 463 41.12 0.97 32.57
N VAL A 464 39.86 0.74 32.21
CA VAL A 464 38.86 0.10 33.07
C VAL A 464 39.19 -1.39 33.11
N GLY A 465 39.98 -1.79 34.12
CA GLY A 465 40.24 -3.20 34.39
C GLY A 465 38.97 -3.95 34.77
N CYS A 466 39.02 -5.29 34.83
CA CYS A 466 37.86 -6.14 35.15
C CYS A 466 37.11 -5.71 36.43
N VAL A 467 37.83 -5.14 37.40
CA VAL A 467 37.28 -4.66 38.66
C VAL A 467 36.30 -3.50 38.53
N GLY A 468 36.32 -2.77 37.41
CA GLY A 468 35.40 -1.67 37.15
C GLY A 468 33.96 -2.13 36.93
N CYS A 469 33.76 -3.32 36.35
CA CYS A 469 32.43 -3.87 36.05
C CYS A 469 32.10 -5.14 36.82
N HIS A 470 33.09 -5.95 37.20
CA HIS A 470 32.89 -7.21 37.92
C HIS A 470 33.20 -7.08 39.42
N GLY A 471 33.91 -6.02 39.81
CA GLY A 471 33.99 -5.55 41.19
C GLY A 471 35.34 -5.33 41.82
N GLY A 472 35.30 -4.61 42.95
CA GLY A 472 36.48 -4.22 43.74
C GLY A 472 36.15 -3.77 45.17
N LEU A 473 34.91 -4.00 45.62
CA LEU A 473 34.45 -3.58 46.95
C LEU A 473 34.80 -4.60 48.04
N ASP A 474 34.78 -5.89 47.71
CA ASP A 474 35.06 -7.02 48.59
C ASP A 474 36.47 -7.60 48.37
N ASN A 475 36.94 -7.67 47.11
CA ASN A 475 38.32 -8.02 46.77
C ASN A 475 38.73 -7.46 45.39
N GLN A 476 40.03 -7.23 45.18
CA GLN A 476 40.58 -6.64 43.95
C GLN A 476 41.04 -7.70 42.93
N SER A 477 40.48 -8.91 42.97
CA SER A 477 40.98 -10.01 42.13
C SER A 477 40.59 -9.88 40.65
N GLY A 478 39.58 -9.06 40.33
CA GLY A 478 39.04 -8.92 38.97
C GLY A 478 38.27 -10.15 38.46
N ALA A 479 38.28 -11.26 39.19
CA ALA A 479 37.39 -12.40 38.97
C ALA A 479 36.05 -12.08 39.67
N PRO A 480 34.89 -12.14 39.00
CA PRO A 480 33.66 -11.48 39.46
C PRO A 480 33.29 -11.75 40.92
N PRO A 481 33.58 -10.83 41.87
CA PRO A 481 33.01 -10.94 43.20
C PRO A 481 31.52 -10.63 43.25
N TYR A 482 31.01 -9.87 42.27
CA TYR A 482 29.60 -9.66 42.07
C TYR A 482 29.21 -9.91 40.60
N GLY A 483 28.00 -10.43 40.39
CA GLY A 483 27.40 -10.53 39.06
C GLY A 483 26.79 -9.19 38.61
N LEU A 484 26.45 -9.08 37.33
CA LEU A 484 25.92 -7.85 36.74
C LEU A 484 24.58 -7.42 37.36
N GLU A 485 23.84 -8.31 38.03
CA GLU A 485 22.60 -7.99 38.74
C GLU A 485 22.86 -7.77 40.25
N HIS A 486 24.09 -7.42 40.61
CA HIS A 486 24.56 -7.22 41.99
C HIS A 486 24.49 -8.51 42.85
N GLU A 487 24.53 -9.69 42.23
CA GLU A 487 24.57 -10.94 42.97
C GLU A 487 25.93 -11.12 43.63
N THR A 488 25.99 -11.46 44.92
CA THR A 488 27.27 -11.58 45.67
C THR A 488 27.52 -12.98 46.22
N ALA A 489 26.54 -13.88 46.10
CA ALA A 489 26.64 -15.22 46.66
C ALA A 489 27.40 -16.15 45.71
N THR A 490 28.42 -16.87 46.21
CA THR A 490 29.13 -17.90 45.43
C THR A 490 28.26 -19.09 45.01
N THR A 491 27.02 -19.16 45.51
CA THR A 491 26.01 -20.14 45.09
C THR A 491 25.24 -19.72 43.83
N VAL A 492 25.41 -18.50 43.32
CA VAL A 492 24.87 -18.08 42.02
C VAL A 492 25.89 -18.29 40.91
N ILE A 493 25.43 -18.54 39.68
CA ILE A 493 26.29 -18.86 38.55
C ILE A 493 27.22 -17.69 38.16
N ALA A 494 26.75 -16.45 38.34
CA ALA A 494 27.47 -15.23 37.98
C ALA A 494 28.76 -15.02 38.82
N VAL A 495 28.75 -15.43 40.09
CA VAL A 495 29.90 -15.31 41.00
C VAL A 495 30.67 -16.63 41.10
N GLY A 496 29.99 -17.70 41.55
CA GLY A 496 30.56 -19.05 41.67
C GLY A 496 31.91 -19.13 42.41
N ALA A 497 32.78 -20.02 41.93
CA ALA A 497 34.06 -20.36 42.55
C ALA A 497 35.26 -19.51 42.04
N HIS A 498 35.02 -18.43 41.30
CA HIS A 498 36.07 -17.64 40.64
C HIS A 498 37.17 -17.17 41.61
N THR A 499 36.77 -16.50 42.70
CA THR A 499 37.69 -15.98 43.71
C THR A 499 38.53 -17.07 44.35
N ALA A 500 37.95 -18.25 44.61
CA ALA A 500 38.67 -19.38 45.20
C ALA A 500 39.79 -19.94 44.30
N HIS A 501 39.65 -19.82 42.98
CA HIS A 501 40.71 -20.19 42.04
C HIS A 501 41.80 -19.13 41.96
N VAL A 502 41.45 -17.85 41.83
CA VAL A 502 42.45 -16.79 41.63
C VAL A 502 43.22 -16.41 42.89
N THR A 503 42.64 -16.63 44.07
CA THR A 503 43.31 -16.38 45.37
C THR A 503 44.02 -17.61 45.93
N GLY A 504 43.73 -18.80 45.39
CA GLY A 504 44.27 -20.07 45.86
C GLY A 504 43.50 -20.63 47.06
N ASN A 505 43.89 -21.84 47.46
CA ASN A 505 43.29 -22.55 48.59
C ASN A 505 44.30 -23.56 49.19
N THR A 506 43.83 -24.47 50.05
CA THR A 506 44.69 -25.48 50.70
C THR A 506 45.25 -26.55 49.76
N MET A 507 44.84 -26.58 48.49
CA MET A 507 45.31 -27.54 47.49
C MET A 507 46.30 -26.95 46.49
N SER A 508 46.21 -25.65 46.19
CA SER A 508 47.09 -24.98 45.23
C SER A 508 47.16 -23.47 45.48
N ASP A 509 48.21 -22.84 44.96
CA ASP A 509 48.27 -21.39 44.85
C ASP A 509 47.19 -20.86 43.90
N GLY A 510 46.99 -19.54 43.94
CA GLY A 510 46.10 -18.85 43.03
C GLY A 510 46.51 -19.03 41.58
N VAL A 511 45.55 -19.33 40.71
CA VAL A 511 45.78 -19.46 39.26
C VAL A 511 45.40 -18.18 38.54
N ALA A 512 46.25 -17.74 37.60
CA ALA A 512 45.95 -16.59 36.76
C ALA A 512 44.82 -16.93 35.76
N CYS A 513 44.00 -15.95 35.37
CA CYS A 513 42.81 -16.17 34.55
C CYS A 513 43.14 -16.88 33.21
N GLU A 514 44.24 -16.50 32.56
CA GLU A 514 44.73 -17.08 31.31
C GLU A 514 45.14 -18.54 31.41
N SER A 515 45.32 -19.06 32.63
CA SER A 515 45.54 -20.47 32.89
C SER A 515 44.26 -21.29 32.70
N CYS A 516 43.10 -20.67 32.89
CA CYS A 516 41.79 -21.32 32.76
C CYS A 516 41.19 -21.07 31.36
N HIS A 517 41.04 -19.80 30.98
CA HIS A 517 40.37 -19.41 29.75
C HIS A 517 41.02 -18.18 29.13
N SER A 518 40.73 -17.92 27.85
CA SER A 518 41.16 -16.68 27.22
C SER A 518 40.50 -15.48 27.91
N VAL A 519 41.30 -14.51 28.34
CA VAL A 519 40.82 -13.29 28.98
C VAL A 519 40.44 -12.27 27.88
N PRO A 520 39.22 -11.70 27.90
CA PRO A 520 38.81 -10.67 26.95
C PRO A 520 39.78 -9.47 26.95
N ALA A 521 40.11 -8.95 25.77
CA ALA A 521 40.98 -7.79 25.64
C ALA A 521 40.26 -6.47 25.99
N THR A 522 38.96 -6.41 25.70
CA THR A 522 38.05 -5.31 26.03
C THR A 522 36.69 -5.86 26.44
N VAL A 523 35.86 -5.04 27.09
CA VAL A 523 34.49 -5.41 27.49
C VAL A 523 33.59 -5.78 26.30
N LEU A 524 33.91 -5.31 25.09
CA LEU A 524 33.15 -5.59 23.85
C LEU A 524 33.76 -6.73 23.03
N THR A 525 34.71 -7.49 23.58
CA THR A 525 35.21 -8.68 22.90
C THR A 525 34.05 -9.64 22.68
N ILE A 526 33.92 -10.19 21.47
CA ILE A 526 32.92 -11.23 21.15
C ILE A 526 33.07 -12.36 22.17
N GLY A 527 31.96 -12.78 22.76
CA GLY A 527 31.93 -13.75 23.84
C GLY A 527 31.97 -13.15 25.26
N HIS A 528 32.00 -11.82 25.42
CA HIS A 528 31.99 -11.17 26.75
C HIS A 528 30.73 -10.34 27.01
N LEU A 529 30.55 -9.24 26.27
CA LEU A 529 29.33 -8.42 26.28
C LEU A 529 28.91 -8.12 24.83
N ASP A 530 28.24 -9.09 24.19
CA ASP A 530 27.96 -9.07 22.75
C ASP A 530 26.48 -9.27 22.36
N GLY A 531 25.55 -9.14 23.32
CA GLY A 531 24.14 -8.83 23.01
C GLY A 531 23.09 -9.58 23.82
N ASP A 532 23.46 -10.60 24.60
CA ASP A 532 22.52 -11.40 25.41
C ASP A 532 22.83 -11.39 26.92
N LEU A 533 23.85 -10.62 27.34
CA LEU A 533 24.35 -10.53 28.72
C LEU A 533 24.84 -11.87 29.31
N ILE A 534 25.18 -12.85 28.46
CA ILE A 534 25.72 -14.14 28.87
C ILE A 534 27.17 -14.24 28.39
N PRO A 535 28.18 -14.30 29.28
CA PRO A 535 29.57 -14.44 28.83
C PRO A 535 29.90 -15.88 28.42
N GLU A 536 30.57 -16.03 27.29
CA GLU A 536 31.11 -17.28 26.75
C GLU A 536 32.53 -17.55 27.25
N VAL A 537 32.78 -18.78 27.67
CA VAL A 537 34.10 -19.22 28.13
C VAL A 537 34.78 -20.07 27.07
N THR A 538 35.89 -19.56 26.53
CA THR A 538 36.81 -20.36 25.72
C THR A 538 38.01 -20.79 26.57
N PHE A 539 38.06 -22.06 26.94
CA PHE A 539 39.16 -22.60 27.75
C PHE A 539 40.51 -22.53 27.02
N GLY A 540 41.57 -22.29 27.80
CA GLY A 540 42.93 -22.15 27.33
C GLY A 540 43.95 -22.59 28.38
N GLY A 541 45.23 -22.27 28.15
CA GLY A 541 46.28 -22.49 29.14
C GLY A 541 46.38 -23.94 29.63
N ILE A 542 46.46 -24.10 30.95
CA ILE A 542 46.61 -25.42 31.59
C ILE A 542 45.29 -26.19 31.67
N ALA A 543 44.14 -25.52 31.64
CA ALA A 543 42.84 -26.19 31.65
C ALA A 543 42.70 -27.24 30.53
N GLY A 544 43.33 -26.96 29.38
CA GLY A 544 43.44 -27.86 28.24
C GLY A 544 42.30 -27.69 27.23
N GLY A 545 42.58 -27.96 25.94
CA GLY A 545 41.63 -27.71 24.85
C GLY A 545 40.38 -28.61 24.84
N SER A 546 40.34 -29.67 25.66
CA SER A 546 39.14 -30.50 25.86
C SER A 546 38.26 -30.01 27.00
N ALA A 547 38.71 -29.03 27.79
CA ALA A 547 37.94 -28.51 28.92
C ALA A 547 36.61 -27.93 28.43
N ASN A 548 35.55 -28.16 29.21
CA ASN A 548 34.22 -27.79 28.83
C ASN A 548 33.42 -27.27 30.03
N TRP A 549 32.61 -26.25 29.74
CA TRP A 549 31.67 -25.62 30.65
C TRP A 549 30.25 -25.92 30.20
N ASN A 550 29.46 -26.50 31.09
CA ASN A 550 28.03 -26.67 30.90
C ASN A 550 27.29 -25.68 31.80
N ARG A 551 26.83 -24.57 31.22
CA ARG A 551 26.10 -23.51 31.94
C ARG A 551 24.82 -24.03 32.62
N GLY A 552 24.05 -24.88 31.94
CA GLY A 552 22.77 -25.38 32.46
C GLY A 552 22.91 -26.29 33.68
N ALA A 553 24.00 -27.05 33.76
CA ALA A 553 24.33 -27.88 34.91
C ALA A 553 25.28 -27.19 35.92
N ALA A 554 25.77 -26.00 35.58
CA ALA A 554 26.87 -25.31 36.26
C ALA A 554 28.11 -26.23 36.46
N GLN A 555 28.45 -27.07 35.47
CA GLN A 555 29.48 -28.10 35.61
C GLN A 555 30.71 -27.84 34.75
N CYS A 556 31.88 -28.06 35.34
CA CYS A 556 33.16 -28.10 34.62
C CYS A 556 33.56 -29.55 34.35
N THR A 557 33.98 -29.88 33.13
CA THR A 557 34.41 -31.23 32.73
C THR A 557 35.68 -31.18 31.91
N ASN A 558 36.42 -32.30 31.89
CA ASN A 558 37.60 -32.49 31.03
C ASN A 558 38.71 -31.44 31.23
N THR A 559 38.75 -30.79 32.40
CA THR A 559 39.78 -29.81 32.79
C THR A 559 40.95 -30.50 33.48
N TYR A 560 42.18 -30.14 33.14
CA TYR A 560 43.39 -30.65 33.80
C TYR A 560 43.29 -30.57 35.33
N CYS A 561 43.00 -29.38 35.87
CA CYS A 561 42.94 -29.13 37.32
C CYS A 561 41.90 -30.00 38.04
N HIS A 562 40.88 -30.48 37.31
CA HIS A 562 39.81 -31.30 37.85
C HIS A 562 40.00 -32.79 37.52
N GLY A 563 41.24 -33.25 37.29
CA GLY A 563 41.54 -34.68 37.14
C GLY A 563 41.65 -35.19 35.72
N ASN A 564 41.49 -34.33 34.70
CA ASN A 564 41.73 -34.72 33.30
C ASN A 564 43.21 -34.64 32.91
N PHE A 565 44.03 -35.41 33.62
CA PHE A 565 45.43 -35.66 33.28
C PHE A 565 45.68 -37.16 33.24
N PRO A 566 46.81 -37.61 32.67
CA PRO A 566 47.12 -39.03 32.62
C PRO A 566 47.04 -39.67 34.01
N ARG A 567 46.15 -40.67 34.16
CA ARG A 567 45.88 -41.39 35.42
C ARG A 567 45.20 -40.59 36.54
N GLY A 568 44.71 -39.40 36.23
CA GLY A 568 43.75 -38.70 37.07
C GLY A 568 42.34 -39.27 36.92
N TYR A 569 41.45 -38.86 37.81
CA TYR A 569 40.03 -39.20 37.74
C TYR A 569 39.31 -38.24 36.80
N ALA A 570 39.33 -38.53 35.50
CA ALA A 570 38.69 -37.68 34.47
C ALA A 570 37.15 -37.53 34.64
N ALA A 571 36.52 -38.39 35.44
CA ALA A 571 35.10 -38.29 35.78
C ALA A 571 34.79 -37.21 36.84
N ASN A 572 35.82 -36.64 37.48
CA ASN A 572 35.63 -35.57 38.44
C ASN A 572 35.12 -34.31 37.72
N SER A 573 33.88 -33.94 38.03
CA SER A 573 33.16 -32.83 37.40
C SER A 573 32.55 -31.95 38.48
N PRO A 574 33.33 -30.98 39.01
CA PRO A 574 32.83 -30.09 40.03
C PRO A 574 31.77 -29.14 39.49
N ILE A 575 30.85 -28.76 40.37
CA ILE A 575 29.78 -27.80 40.15
C ILE A 575 30.27 -26.41 40.56
N TRP A 576 30.30 -25.47 39.62
CA TRP A 576 30.87 -24.12 39.74
C TRP A 576 30.39 -23.32 40.95
N ASN A 577 29.12 -23.46 41.32
CA ASN A 577 28.48 -22.71 42.38
C ASN A 577 28.14 -23.58 43.61
N SER A 578 28.92 -24.64 43.85
CA SER A 578 28.79 -25.52 45.01
C SER A 578 30.06 -25.51 45.87
N PRO A 579 29.95 -25.54 47.21
CA PRO A 579 31.11 -25.58 48.10
C PRO A 579 31.72 -26.99 48.23
N ASN A 580 32.95 -27.06 48.78
CA ASN A 580 33.62 -28.26 49.29
C ASN A 580 33.78 -29.41 48.27
N GLN A 581 34.47 -29.16 47.15
CA GLN A 581 34.65 -30.13 46.07
C GLN A 581 36.11 -30.49 45.77
N SER A 582 37.04 -30.12 46.66
CA SER A 582 38.48 -30.30 46.49
C SER A 582 39.08 -31.30 47.48
N ASP A 583 38.29 -32.20 48.06
CA ASP A 583 38.78 -33.19 49.02
C ASP A 583 39.86 -34.11 48.42
N CYS A 584 40.85 -34.51 49.22
CA CYS A 584 41.90 -35.43 48.77
C CYS A 584 41.31 -36.73 48.22
N GLY A 585 41.81 -37.19 47.08
CA GLY A 585 41.30 -38.39 46.42
C GLY A 585 40.26 -38.13 45.32
N THR A 586 39.83 -36.89 45.12
CA THR A 586 38.88 -36.53 44.05
C THR A 586 39.55 -36.34 42.68
N CYS A 587 40.81 -35.91 42.63
CA CYS A 587 41.56 -35.69 41.39
C CYS A 587 42.49 -36.85 41.00
N HIS A 588 43.15 -37.46 41.97
CA HIS A 588 44.02 -38.64 41.80
C HIS A 588 43.97 -39.50 43.06
N PRO A 589 44.42 -40.77 43.01
CA PRO A 589 44.47 -41.62 44.20
C PRO A 589 45.30 -40.98 45.33
N ALA A 590 44.69 -40.79 46.48
CA ALA A 590 45.35 -40.34 47.72
C ALA A 590 45.24 -41.40 48.83
N THR A 591 44.22 -42.27 48.76
CA THR A 591 44.00 -43.42 49.64
C THR A 591 43.51 -44.61 48.81
N GLY A 592 43.82 -45.83 49.25
CA GLY A 592 43.30 -47.06 48.62
C GLY A 592 44.07 -47.49 47.37
N ASP A 593 43.46 -47.33 46.18
CA ASP A 593 43.93 -47.95 44.94
C ASP A 593 45.01 -47.12 44.20
N TYR A 594 46.27 -47.35 44.58
CA TYR A 594 47.44 -46.76 43.94
C TYR A 594 47.85 -47.46 42.63
N SER A 595 47.15 -48.52 42.20
CA SER A 595 47.50 -49.26 40.96
C SER A 595 47.26 -48.43 39.70
N SER A 596 46.39 -47.43 39.80
CA SER A 596 46.08 -46.50 38.72
C SER A 596 47.12 -45.40 38.55
N MET A 597 48.07 -45.20 39.47
CA MET A 597 49.13 -44.18 39.37
C MET A 597 50.27 -44.59 38.42
N SER A 598 51.06 -43.60 37.93
CA SER A 598 52.11 -43.84 36.93
C SER A 598 53.32 -44.60 37.52
N GLY A 599 54.24 -45.08 36.68
CA GLY A 599 55.49 -45.69 37.17
C GLY A 599 55.29 -46.93 38.06
N ARG A 600 55.90 -46.92 39.25
CA ARG A 600 55.93 -48.02 40.22
C ARG A 600 55.31 -47.63 41.56
N HIS A 601 54.37 -46.67 41.58
CA HIS A 601 53.75 -46.18 42.82
C HIS A 601 53.14 -47.30 43.66
N TYR A 602 52.48 -48.30 43.05
CA TYR A 602 51.94 -49.44 43.80
C TYR A 602 53.02 -50.22 44.56
N LEU A 603 54.15 -50.53 43.93
CA LEU A 603 55.27 -51.21 44.58
C LEU A 603 55.78 -50.39 45.77
N HIS A 604 56.14 -49.12 45.54
CA HIS A 604 56.75 -48.30 46.58
C HIS A 604 55.77 -47.97 47.73
N ILE A 605 54.51 -47.64 47.43
CA ILE A 605 53.54 -47.22 48.44
C ILE A 605 52.90 -48.42 49.14
N VAL A 606 52.49 -49.45 48.41
CA VAL A 606 51.70 -50.57 48.95
C VAL A 606 52.56 -51.74 49.38
N GLU A 607 53.54 -52.13 48.57
CA GLU A 607 54.37 -53.31 48.86
C GLU A 607 55.56 -52.96 49.76
N GLU A 608 56.14 -51.76 49.62
CA GLU A 608 57.32 -51.32 50.37
C GLU A 608 57.02 -50.31 51.50
N ASP A 609 55.76 -49.88 51.65
CA ASP A 609 55.30 -48.95 52.71
C ASP A 609 56.07 -47.61 52.74
N ILE A 610 56.35 -47.05 51.56
CA ILE A 610 57.03 -45.76 51.40
C ILE A 610 56.01 -44.62 51.25
N ASP A 611 56.00 -43.70 52.21
CA ASP A 611 55.13 -42.52 52.17
C ASP A 611 55.48 -41.51 51.06
N CYS A 612 54.47 -40.80 50.56
CA CYS A 612 54.56 -39.83 49.46
C CYS A 612 55.66 -38.77 49.66
N TYR A 613 55.82 -38.24 50.88
CA TYR A 613 56.80 -37.19 51.20
C TYR A 613 58.24 -37.63 50.95
N ARG A 614 58.51 -38.95 50.88
CA ARG A 614 59.85 -39.45 50.59
C ARG A 614 60.33 -39.08 49.19
N CYS A 615 59.41 -39.01 48.23
CA CYS A 615 59.67 -38.69 46.83
C CYS A 615 59.11 -37.31 46.41
N HIS A 616 58.13 -36.79 47.13
CA HIS A 616 57.48 -35.51 46.83
C HIS A 616 57.65 -34.51 47.98
N SER A 617 58.83 -34.46 48.60
CA SER A 617 59.07 -33.71 49.85
C SER A 617 58.89 -32.21 49.74
N THR A 618 58.86 -31.66 48.53
CA THR A 618 58.58 -30.25 48.28
C THR A 618 57.09 -29.98 48.07
N ALA A 619 56.30 -30.99 47.70
CA ALA A 619 54.87 -30.85 47.45
C ALA A 619 54.05 -31.26 48.67
N VAL A 620 54.45 -32.31 49.39
CA VAL A 620 53.74 -32.85 50.56
C VAL A 620 54.66 -33.11 51.75
N ASP A 621 54.15 -32.90 52.97
CA ASP A 621 54.84 -33.22 54.22
C ASP A 621 54.59 -34.67 54.70
N ASP A 622 55.19 -35.05 55.83
CA ASP A 622 55.07 -36.38 56.44
C ASP A 622 53.64 -36.72 56.92
N SER A 623 52.80 -35.70 57.09
CA SER A 623 51.39 -35.80 57.45
C SER A 623 50.46 -35.76 56.23
N ARG A 624 51.03 -35.73 55.02
CA ARG A 624 50.34 -35.65 53.72
C ARG A 624 49.60 -34.33 53.49
N ASN A 625 49.97 -33.26 54.20
CA ASN A 625 49.50 -31.92 53.87
C ASN A 625 50.27 -31.39 52.65
N ILE A 626 49.59 -30.61 51.81
CA ILE A 626 50.25 -29.87 50.74
C ILE A 626 51.08 -28.75 51.37
N VAL A 627 52.37 -28.70 51.06
CA VAL A 627 53.31 -27.65 51.51
C VAL A 627 53.91 -26.86 50.35
N GLY A 628 53.82 -27.38 49.13
CA GLY A 628 54.22 -26.71 47.89
C GLY A 628 53.01 -26.39 47.03
N TYR A 629 52.26 -25.34 47.40
CA TYR A 629 51.03 -24.93 46.73
C TYR A 629 51.27 -24.46 45.29
N ASP A 630 52.44 -23.90 44.98
CA ASP A 630 52.87 -23.45 43.65
C ASP A 630 53.20 -24.61 42.69
N ILE A 631 53.48 -25.80 43.24
CA ILE A 631 53.85 -27.00 42.48
C ILE A 631 52.82 -28.12 42.51
N HIS A 632 51.78 -28.01 43.32
CA HIS A 632 50.65 -28.93 43.31
C HIS A 632 49.53 -28.34 42.44
N VAL A 633 49.27 -28.97 41.29
CA VAL A 633 48.38 -28.50 40.20
C VAL A 633 49.02 -27.41 39.29
N ASN A 634 50.26 -27.64 38.83
CA ASN A 634 50.99 -26.72 37.94
C ASN A 634 51.29 -27.28 36.52
N GLY A 635 50.80 -28.49 36.19
CA GLY A 635 51.01 -29.09 34.87
C GLY A 635 52.24 -29.98 34.76
N VAL A 636 53.05 -30.06 35.82
CA VAL A 636 54.34 -30.75 35.83
C VAL A 636 54.39 -31.76 36.98
N ILE A 637 55.08 -32.89 36.75
CA ILE A 637 55.36 -33.85 37.82
C ILE A 637 56.62 -33.40 38.57
N ASN A 638 56.44 -32.82 39.75
CA ASN A 638 57.53 -32.38 40.61
C ASN A 638 57.94 -33.48 41.60
N ILE A 639 59.16 -34.03 41.44
CA ILE A 639 59.74 -35.04 42.35
C ILE A 639 60.97 -34.44 43.02
N SER A 640 60.98 -34.48 44.34
CA SER A 640 62.11 -34.08 45.19
C SER A 640 62.22 -35.05 46.36
N PHE A 641 63.36 -35.70 46.46
CA PHE A 641 63.58 -36.73 47.47
C PHE A 641 63.90 -36.10 48.83
N SER A 642 63.18 -36.51 49.87
CA SER A 642 63.36 -36.02 51.25
C SER A 642 64.78 -36.19 51.80
N SER A 643 65.53 -37.18 51.30
CA SER A 643 66.92 -37.43 51.70
C SER A 643 67.91 -36.44 51.08
N GLY A 644 67.48 -35.63 50.11
CA GLY A 644 68.35 -34.80 49.26
C GLY A 644 69.22 -35.61 48.28
N HIS A 645 69.06 -36.93 48.23
CA HIS A 645 69.84 -37.84 47.38
C HIS A 645 68.91 -38.56 46.40
N GLY A 646 69.06 -38.23 45.11
CA GLY A 646 68.25 -38.79 44.02
C GLY A 646 67.88 -37.71 43.01
N ARG A 647 67.80 -38.07 41.74
CA ARG A 647 67.39 -37.17 40.65
C ARG A 647 66.34 -37.83 39.78
N TYR A 648 65.27 -37.09 39.51
CA TYR A 648 64.28 -37.40 38.50
C TYR A 648 64.40 -36.42 37.35
N ASP A 649 64.51 -36.91 36.11
CA ASP A 649 64.61 -36.07 34.91
C ASP A 649 63.31 -35.99 34.09
N GLY A 650 62.20 -36.49 34.66
CA GLY A 650 60.92 -36.62 33.97
C GLY A 650 60.67 -38.01 33.39
N THR A 651 61.70 -38.87 33.32
CA THR A 651 61.59 -40.24 32.81
C THR A 651 62.37 -41.27 33.61
N LEU A 652 63.49 -40.89 34.21
CA LEU A 652 64.40 -41.78 34.92
C LEU A 652 64.62 -41.31 36.35
N CYS A 653 64.62 -42.26 37.27
CA CYS A 653 65.12 -42.07 38.63
C CYS A 653 66.58 -42.53 38.70
N THR A 654 67.46 -41.69 39.22
CA THR A 654 68.91 -41.95 39.33
C THR A 654 69.45 -41.53 40.69
N SER A 655 70.57 -42.12 41.11
CA SER A 655 71.32 -41.71 42.30
C SER A 655 70.50 -41.68 43.60
N THR A 656 69.44 -42.48 43.67
CA THR A 656 68.61 -42.64 44.87
C THR A 656 69.33 -43.57 45.85
N GLY A 657 69.32 -43.26 47.14
CA GLY A 657 69.92 -44.14 48.16
C GLY A 657 69.36 -45.58 48.18
N CYS A 658 68.15 -45.78 47.63
CA CYS A 658 67.42 -47.05 47.65
C CYS A 658 67.70 -47.96 46.43
N HIS A 659 68.07 -47.39 45.27
CA HIS A 659 68.34 -48.14 44.02
C HIS A 659 69.85 -48.21 43.65
N GLY A 660 70.74 -47.75 44.52
CA GLY A 660 72.19 -47.79 44.27
C GLY A 660 72.60 -47.06 42.98
N THR A 661 73.37 -47.74 42.11
CA THR A 661 73.81 -47.22 40.81
C THR A 661 72.89 -47.61 39.64
N GLU A 662 71.76 -48.26 39.90
CA GLU A 662 70.86 -48.76 38.87
C GLU A 662 69.95 -47.67 38.31
N TYR A 663 69.57 -47.80 37.03
CA TYR A 663 68.73 -46.85 36.32
C TYR A 663 67.34 -47.43 36.13
N TRP A 664 66.31 -46.73 36.61
CA TRP A 664 64.93 -47.21 36.54
C TRP A 664 64.05 -46.21 35.76
N GLN A 665 63.46 -46.69 34.67
CA GLN A 665 62.52 -45.91 33.87
C GLN A 665 61.15 -45.87 34.56
N SER A 666 60.65 -44.65 34.77
CA SER A 666 59.23 -44.44 34.99
C SER A 666 58.51 -44.70 33.66
N TYR A 667 57.75 -45.80 33.59
CA TYR A 667 56.90 -46.05 32.43
C TYR A 667 55.73 -45.07 32.45
N LYS A 668 55.52 -44.41 31.31
CA LYS A 668 54.48 -43.40 31.10
C LYS A 668 53.08 -43.94 31.22
#